data_AF-A0A1V6SY31-F1
#
_entry.id   AF-A0A1V6SY31-F1
#
_cell.length_a   1.000
_cell.length_b   1.000
_cell.length_c   1.000
_cell.angle_alpha   90.00
_cell.angle_beta   90.00
_cell.angle_gamma   90.00
#
_symmetry.space_group_name_H-M   'P 1'
#
loop_
_entity.id
_entity.type
_entity.pdbx_description
1 polymer ?
#
loop_
_entity_poly.entity_id
_entity_poly.type
_entity_poly.pdbx_seq_one_letter_code
_entity_poly.pdbx_strand_id
1 'polypeptide(L)'
;MAGLHRTPIYPHEECIARVVWAAHILFYLTSNRNHEGLHEAENNVECDSNSDDSSDRETNYETEKNVVLSGPRNSVRQKFLDCIAQLLSPSKGWDGVTATAICEGGDGAVVDIARNDGFLSDEDCFDSDIMGYCKMLEEYLDSSARAGTATNTTATSLTEFELRAIDYTSRRIDHWVEDLRQTLPNDQNCPDWNSQRWLGQEAAVQTWTTMTDLILQFDAAEEAAKSRPLIVQQAYRCFKLAQVRHLLSDAFGTQAGPKLWSKLNYIARPLVDCRILGSIAAREPQLRDCKISLVPSRPKTALEAKYVVGIFKAWERLGLGSIPKAVVCKLDPFNPRFEKACAKTVSLHAEMQLVMHYEERFAPRPTLDYFGCSKRTCLLCETFLGALPSPIATRGRHGVCYPAWAVPRSNSRAVEVAVERLQKNLVARIREFLNHLMHPRQKSIAANVIQSGMVSDFSHLTLEEWRQREQDVRLFKSKQTIQHNNMLIIEGITPTTNSRYRPLDNIEPKDCCVMCNTSPAIQCAQCQSTYYCSSDCKKSDFPSHSLLCKQFATQSDRPSPEHKRAIFFPVDGDEPCLIWIPCRHQYDEKDGIGWKQIDPYPYLGADKPFKKIMRIEHNPVRCRNLGSGFVRFARKEGYCVSLIHRDDYLKDGSTTNKSILASVRASCTSTIPHEFRGPMIVLQGLHHEDYADITLADFRHLMDYLISYRNTNVRESVLDLLPRAPTTVRGVTICCDGEINFHGSEPFVSVDVTRANRISLGSGSISPISVYLGMPVRFWKDPCTEFPYGPAGWEGDMTDKSNSNVAFLMMETDCSKDEWGWAPMYWNRRIGNVWAVREDRRDLDVNDVAMMCHFARRKLQPMFEDVMESGSSSVSRRTVLEFITWDNMVTYWYETGLH
;
A
#
# COMPACT_ATOMS: atom_id res chain seq x y z
N MET A 1 33.74 0.18 -29.90
CA MET A 1 32.90 -1.01 -29.63
C MET A 1 33.00 -1.32 -28.14
N ALA A 2 32.05 -0.88 -27.35
CA ALA A 2 31.97 -1.23 -25.93
C ALA A 2 30.76 -2.15 -25.76
N GLY A 3 31.03 -3.39 -25.34
CA GLY A 3 30.01 -4.42 -25.18
C GLY A 3 29.01 -4.03 -24.11
N LEU A 4 27.73 -4.04 -24.47
CA LEU A 4 26.62 -4.11 -23.52
C LEU A 4 26.86 -5.30 -22.58
N HIS A 5 27.00 -5.05 -21.28
CA HIS A 5 26.94 -6.09 -20.26
C HIS A 5 25.56 -6.76 -20.32
N ARG A 6 25.44 -7.84 -21.10
CA ARG A 6 24.32 -8.78 -21.00
C ARG A 6 24.44 -9.50 -19.67
N THR A 7 23.38 -9.46 -18.87
CA THR A 7 23.17 -10.40 -17.77
C THR A 7 23.39 -11.82 -18.30
N PRO A 8 24.17 -12.68 -17.61
CA PRO A 8 24.35 -14.06 -18.05
C PRO A 8 22.99 -14.77 -18.09
N ILE A 9 22.61 -15.26 -19.27
CA ILE A 9 21.40 -16.05 -19.47
C ILE A 9 21.78 -17.49 -19.13
N TYR A 10 21.33 -17.97 -17.96
CA TYR A 10 21.52 -19.36 -17.55
C TYR A 10 20.45 -20.26 -18.16
N PRO A 11 20.73 -21.55 -18.38
CA PRO A 11 19.70 -22.54 -18.72
C PRO A 11 18.58 -22.55 -17.65
N HIS A 12 17.33 -22.76 -18.06
CA HIS A 12 16.16 -22.76 -17.17
C HIS A 12 16.34 -23.68 -15.93
N GLU A 13 16.90 -24.87 -16.13
CA GLU A 13 17.21 -25.82 -15.05
C GLU A 13 18.25 -25.31 -14.05
N GLU A 14 19.20 -24.47 -14.50
CA GLU A 14 20.14 -23.82 -13.59
C GLU A 14 19.47 -22.70 -12.80
N CYS A 15 18.53 -21.94 -13.39
CA CYS A 15 17.74 -20.95 -12.65
C CYS A 15 16.93 -21.61 -11.53
N ILE A 16 16.31 -22.76 -11.80
CA ILE A 16 15.61 -23.58 -10.79
C ILE A 16 16.57 -24.01 -9.68
N ALA A 17 17.73 -24.55 -10.04
CA ALA A 17 18.73 -24.97 -9.07
C ALA A 17 19.20 -23.81 -8.17
N ARG A 18 19.39 -22.62 -8.73
CA ARG A 18 19.75 -21.42 -7.97
C ARG A 18 18.70 -21.03 -6.94
N VAL A 19 17.41 -21.14 -7.25
CA VAL A 19 16.33 -20.89 -6.28
C VAL A 19 16.40 -21.90 -5.13
N VAL A 20 16.51 -23.20 -5.45
CA VAL A 20 16.59 -24.26 -4.43
C VAL A 20 17.80 -24.07 -3.51
N TRP A 21 18.97 -23.80 -4.08
CA TRP A 21 20.18 -23.53 -3.31
C TRP A 21 20.01 -22.31 -2.39
N ALA A 22 19.49 -21.20 -2.94
CA ALA A 22 19.30 -19.97 -2.18
C ALA A 22 18.27 -20.15 -1.05
N ALA A 23 17.17 -20.86 -1.29
CA ALA A 23 16.16 -21.14 -0.27
C ALA A 23 16.72 -21.98 0.89
N HIS A 24 17.48 -23.03 0.60
CA HIS A 24 18.13 -23.85 1.64
C HIS A 24 19.20 -23.08 2.42
N ILE A 25 20.05 -22.31 1.73
CA ILE A 25 21.08 -21.49 2.38
C ILE A 25 20.42 -20.44 3.29
N LEU A 26 19.40 -19.72 2.79
CA LEU A 26 18.68 -18.73 3.56
C LEU A 26 18.03 -19.35 4.80
N PHE A 27 17.36 -20.49 4.65
CA PHE A 27 16.76 -21.24 5.76
C PHE A 27 17.79 -21.65 6.83
N TYR A 28 18.98 -22.10 6.44
CA TYR A 28 20.04 -22.45 7.40
C TYR A 28 20.65 -21.24 8.11
N LEU A 29 20.74 -20.10 7.42
CA LEU A 29 21.25 -18.87 8.03
C LEU A 29 20.28 -18.29 9.05
N THR A 30 18.97 -18.44 8.82
CA THR A 30 17.94 -17.85 9.67
C THR A 30 17.30 -18.81 10.66
N SER A 31 17.64 -20.10 10.62
CA SER A 31 17.10 -21.12 11.53
C SER A 31 15.57 -21.12 11.60
N ASN A 32 14.89 -20.97 10.45
CA ASN A 32 13.43 -20.91 10.35
C ASN A 32 12.77 -19.68 11.03
N ARG A 33 13.52 -18.62 11.33
CA ARG A 33 12.98 -17.36 11.86
C ARG A 33 12.19 -16.59 10.80
N ASN A 34 11.15 -15.89 11.24
CA ASN A 34 10.39 -14.97 10.40
C ASN A 34 11.30 -13.85 9.86
N HIS A 35 11.34 -13.65 8.54
CA HIS A 35 12.13 -12.60 7.90
C HIS A 35 11.50 -11.20 7.97
N GLU A 36 10.28 -11.07 8.49
CA GLU A 36 9.68 -9.78 8.93
C GLU A 36 10.16 -9.38 10.35
N GLY A 37 10.89 -10.23 11.09
CA GLY A 37 11.18 -10.04 12.52
C GLY A 37 12.60 -10.43 13.00
N LEU A 38 13.60 -10.48 12.12
CA LEU A 38 14.99 -10.76 12.52
C LEU A 38 15.67 -9.58 13.24
N HIS A 39 15.06 -9.02 14.30
CA HIS A 39 15.72 -8.04 15.18
C HIS A 39 15.36 -8.11 16.68
N GLU A 40 14.62 -9.11 17.15
CA GLU A 40 14.39 -9.32 18.59
C GLU A 40 14.73 -10.75 19.00
N ALA A 41 15.97 -10.98 19.46
CA ALA A 41 16.34 -11.97 20.49
C ALA A 41 17.86 -12.18 20.51
N GLU A 42 18.58 -11.31 21.23
CA GLU A 42 19.80 -11.68 21.95
C GLU A 42 19.53 -11.36 23.42
N ASN A 43 18.72 -12.19 24.06
CA ASN A 43 18.66 -12.46 25.50
C ASN A 43 17.43 -13.34 25.75
N ASN A 44 17.57 -14.65 25.55
CA ASN A 44 17.12 -15.67 26.49
C ASN A 44 17.38 -17.06 25.90
N VAL A 45 17.88 -17.91 26.79
CA VAL A 45 18.31 -19.29 26.61
C VAL A 45 17.13 -20.19 26.20
N GLU A 46 17.45 -21.20 25.39
CA GLU A 46 16.68 -22.41 25.02
C GLU A 46 15.22 -22.49 25.46
N CYS A 47 14.29 -22.52 24.49
CA CYS A 47 13.14 -23.42 24.56
C CYS A 47 12.63 -23.76 23.14
N ASP A 48 12.66 -25.06 22.88
CA ASP A 48 12.17 -25.76 21.69
C ASP A 48 10.64 -25.82 21.73
N SER A 49 9.95 -25.33 20.70
CA SER A 49 8.69 -25.88 20.17
C SER A 49 8.10 -25.01 19.06
N ASN A 50 7.63 -25.69 18.03
CA ASN A 50 6.99 -25.17 16.80
C ASN A 50 5.80 -24.24 17.08
N SER A 51 6.03 -22.93 17.27
CA SER A 51 4.96 -21.93 17.36
C SER A 51 4.92 -21.03 16.12
N ASP A 52 4.21 -21.52 15.10
CA ASP A 52 3.76 -20.76 13.92
C ASP A 52 2.60 -19.78 14.29
N ASP A 53 2.61 -19.27 15.54
CA ASP A 53 1.44 -18.70 16.24
C ASP A 53 1.61 -17.20 16.56
N SER A 54 2.14 -16.42 15.63
CA SER A 54 2.16 -14.96 15.75
C SER A 54 0.84 -14.34 15.25
N SER A 55 -0.14 -14.30 16.17
CA SER A 55 -1.34 -13.47 16.21
C SER A 55 -2.04 -13.15 14.87
N ASP A 56 -2.97 -14.01 14.45
CA ASP A 56 -4.18 -13.53 13.78
C ASP A 56 -4.96 -12.73 14.84
N ARG A 57 -4.96 -11.38 14.76
CA ARG A 57 -5.73 -10.52 15.68
C ARG A 57 -7.21 -10.65 15.35
N GLU A 58 -7.82 -11.78 15.67
CA GLU A 58 -9.20 -12.07 15.28
C GLU A 58 -10.19 -11.39 16.25
N THR A 59 -11.03 -10.54 15.66
CA THR A 59 -12.22 -9.92 16.28
C THR A 59 -13.28 -10.99 16.55
N ASN A 60 -14.27 -10.73 17.41
CA ASN A 60 -15.37 -11.69 17.64
C ASN A 60 -16.19 -11.94 16.36
N TYR A 61 -16.95 -13.03 16.34
CA TYR A 61 -17.75 -13.47 15.18
C TYR A 61 -18.69 -12.40 14.63
N GLU A 62 -19.41 -11.67 15.50
CA GLU A 62 -20.40 -10.68 15.04
C GLU A 62 -19.72 -9.47 14.39
N THR A 63 -18.59 -9.03 14.95
CA THR A 63 -17.78 -7.98 14.32
C THR A 63 -17.29 -8.42 12.96
N GLU A 64 -16.73 -9.63 12.85
CA GLU A 64 -16.22 -10.16 11.59
C GLU A 64 -17.35 -10.30 10.55
N LYS A 65 -18.47 -10.91 10.95
CA LYS A 65 -19.66 -11.06 10.09
C LYS A 65 -20.16 -9.71 9.59
N ASN A 66 -20.27 -8.70 10.46
CA ASN A 66 -20.74 -7.38 10.07
C ASN A 66 -19.78 -6.67 9.10
N VAL A 67 -18.46 -6.78 9.34
CA VAL A 67 -17.43 -6.23 8.44
C VAL A 67 -17.51 -6.90 7.06
N VAL A 68 -17.64 -8.22 7.02
CA VAL A 68 -17.75 -8.98 5.77
C VAL A 68 -19.03 -8.61 5.03
N LEU A 69 -20.17 -8.57 5.71
CA LEU A 69 -21.48 -8.28 5.09
C LEU A 69 -21.67 -6.81 4.70
N SER A 70 -20.88 -5.87 5.25
CA SER A 70 -20.87 -4.46 4.83
C SER A 70 -19.75 -4.12 3.84
N GLY A 71 -18.80 -5.04 3.63
CA GLY A 71 -17.63 -4.83 2.78
C GLY A 71 -17.94 -4.79 1.28
N PRO A 72 -17.05 -4.20 0.46
CA PRO A 72 -17.16 -4.18 -0.99
C PRO A 72 -17.13 -5.58 -1.63
N ARG A 73 -17.63 -5.69 -2.86
CA ARG A 73 -17.79 -6.96 -3.59
C ARG A 73 -16.53 -7.85 -3.61
N ASN A 74 -15.35 -7.26 -3.77
CA ASN A 74 -14.08 -8.01 -3.82
C ASN A 74 -13.66 -8.53 -2.44
N SER A 75 -13.84 -7.76 -1.36
CA SER A 75 -13.47 -8.23 0.00
C SER A 75 -14.35 -9.40 0.46
N VAL A 76 -15.60 -9.42 0.03
CA VAL A 76 -16.52 -10.55 0.26
C VAL A 76 -16.01 -11.82 -0.44
N ARG A 77 -15.59 -11.70 -1.70
CA ARG A 77 -15.01 -12.84 -2.47
C ARG A 77 -13.70 -13.33 -1.86
N GLN A 78 -12.85 -12.44 -1.37
CA GLN A 78 -11.62 -12.80 -0.67
C GLN A 78 -11.94 -13.65 0.58
N LYS A 79 -12.85 -13.18 1.44
CA LYS A 79 -13.26 -13.92 2.63
C LYS A 79 -13.95 -15.25 2.28
N PHE A 80 -14.78 -15.28 1.24
CA PHE A 80 -15.41 -16.50 0.73
C PHE A 80 -14.36 -17.56 0.35
N LEU A 81 -13.34 -17.16 -0.42
CA LEU A 81 -12.23 -18.02 -0.81
C LEU A 81 -11.43 -18.51 0.40
N ASP A 82 -11.14 -17.64 1.37
CA ASP A 82 -10.41 -18.00 2.59
C ASP A 82 -11.17 -19.02 3.44
N CYS A 83 -12.47 -18.82 3.65
CA CYS A 83 -13.29 -19.77 4.41
C CYS A 83 -13.32 -21.16 3.75
N ILE A 84 -13.46 -21.22 2.41
CA ILE A 84 -13.39 -22.49 1.67
C ILE A 84 -12.01 -23.14 1.88
N ALA A 85 -10.92 -22.37 1.71
CA ALA A 85 -9.56 -22.90 1.91
C ALA A 85 -9.37 -23.45 3.34
N GLN A 86 -9.88 -22.75 4.35
CA GLN A 86 -9.79 -23.15 5.76
C GLN A 86 -10.58 -24.44 6.04
N LEU A 87 -11.79 -24.58 5.49
CA LEU A 87 -12.63 -25.77 5.64
C LEU A 87 -12.06 -27.01 4.95
N LEU A 88 -11.35 -26.85 3.83
CA LEU A 88 -10.69 -27.94 3.10
C LEU A 88 -9.27 -28.25 3.60
N SER A 89 -8.94 -27.81 4.82
CA SER A 89 -7.63 -27.97 5.43
C SER A 89 -7.75 -28.82 6.71
N PRO A 90 -7.71 -30.17 6.61
CA PRO A 90 -8.22 -31.07 7.65
C PRO A 90 -7.30 -31.22 8.88
N SER A 91 -6.00 -30.94 8.75
CA SER A 91 -5.00 -31.19 9.79
C SER A 91 -4.08 -29.98 9.99
N LYS A 92 -3.55 -29.81 11.20
CA LYS A 92 -2.42 -28.89 11.41
C LYS A 92 -1.17 -29.50 10.76
N GLY A 93 -0.43 -28.67 10.04
CA GLY A 93 0.81 -29.08 9.38
C GLY A 93 0.93 -28.49 8.00
N TRP A 94 1.87 -29.01 7.23
CA TRP A 94 2.15 -28.56 5.86
C TRP A 94 1.30 -29.31 4.82
N ASP A 95 1.04 -30.60 4.99
CA ASP A 95 0.35 -31.44 3.99
C ASP A 95 -1.07 -30.97 3.69
N GLY A 96 -1.81 -30.56 4.72
CA GLY A 96 -3.20 -30.12 4.59
C GLY A 96 -3.38 -28.64 4.22
N VAL A 97 -2.33 -27.91 3.82
CA VAL A 97 -2.46 -26.49 3.43
C VAL A 97 -3.14 -26.38 2.08
N THR A 98 -4.13 -25.49 1.99
CA THR A 98 -5.08 -25.39 0.88
C THR A 98 -5.10 -23.97 0.35
N ALA A 99 -5.19 -23.82 -0.97
CA ALA A 99 -5.37 -22.55 -1.65
C ALA A 99 -6.59 -22.62 -2.59
N THR A 100 -7.28 -21.49 -2.76
CA THR A 100 -8.51 -21.38 -3.56
C THR A 100 -8.46 -20.19 -4.50
N ALA A 101 -9.08 -20.31 -5.67
CA ALA A 101 -9.24 -19.23 -6.64
C ALA A 101 -10.63 -19.28 -7.26
N ILE A 102 -11.19 -18.14 -7.65
CA ILE A 102 -12.54 -18.04 -8.23
C ILE A 102 -12.50 -17.67 -9.71
N CYS A 103 -13.30 -18.38 -10.49
CA CYS A 103 -13.56 -18.12 -11.90
C CYS A 103 -15.07 -17.87 -12.06
N GLU A 104 -15.47 -16.63 -12.29
CA GLU A 104 -16.89 -16.26 -12.50
C GLU A 104 -17.21 -16.13 -14.00
N GLY A 105 -18.26 -16.80 -14.47
CA GLY A 105 -18.71 -16.80 -15.86
C GLY A 105 -20.22 -16.69 -16.01
N GLY A 106 -20.72 -16.78 -17.25
CA GLY A 106 -22.16 -16.75 -17.55
C GLY A 106 -22.95 -17.92 -16.96
N ASP A 107 -22.27 -19.05 -16.72
CA ASP A 107 -22.86 -20.30 -16.24
C ASP A 107 -22.73 -20.51 -14.71
N GLY A 108 -22.24 -19.51 -13.96
CA GLY A 108 -22.03 -19.58 -12.52
C GLY A 108 -20.60 -19.29 -12.07
N ALA A 109 -20.32 -19.53 -10.79
CA ALA A 109 -18.98 -19.40 -10.20
C ALA A 109 -18.33 -20.78 -10.01
N VAL A 110 -17.07 -20.91 -10.39
CA VAL A 110 -16.25 -22.09 -10.10
C VAL A 110 -15.14 -21.69 -9.14
N VAL A 111 -14.92 -22.48 -8.10
CA VAL A 111 -13.81 -22.32 -7.16
C VAL A 111 -12.83 -23.48 -7.37
N ASP A 112 -11.66 -23.15 -7.92
CA ASP A 112 -10.56 -24.09 -8.06
C ASP A 112 -9.80 -24.19 -6.74
N ILE A 113 -9.53 -25.43 -6.30
CA ILE A 113 -8.93 -25.73 -5.00
C ILE A 113 -7.70 -26.61 -5.18
N ALA A 114 -6.55 -26.15 -4.68
CA ALA A 114 -5.34 -26.95 -4.61
C ALA A 114 -4.96 -27.24 -3.16
N ARG A 115 -4.31 -28.38 -2.91
CA ARG A 115 -3.80 -28.77 -1.59
C ARG A 115 -2.40 -29.36 -1.68
N ASN A 116 -1.56 -29.13 -0.68
CA ASN A 116 -0.15 -29.55 -0.70
C ASN A 116 0.03 -31.07 -0.87
N ASP A 117 -0.83 -31.87 -0.25
CA ASP A 117 -0.87 -33.34 -0.38
C ASP A 117 -1.59 -33.85 -1.65
N GLY A 118 -2.11 -32.95 -2.49
CA GLY A 118 -2.85 -33.30 -3.69
C GLY A 118 -4.18 -34.03 -3.46
N PHE A 119 -4.79 -33.87 -2.28
CA PHE A 119 -5.99 -34.61 -1.90
C PHE A 119 -5.78 -36.14 -1.82
N LEU A 120 -4.53 -36.58 -1.64
CA LEU A 120 -4.16 -38.00 -1.58
C LEU A 120 -4.58 -38.78 -2.85
N SER A 121 -4.68 -38.11 -4.00
CA SER A 121 -5.06 -38.73 -5.27
C SER A 121 -3.98 -39.70 -5.75
N ASP A 122 -4.34 -40.97 -5.95
CA ASP A 122 -3.56 -41.91 -6.77
C ASP A 122 -4.00 -41.75 -8.22
N GLU A 123 -3.03 -41.53 -9.12
CA GLU A 123 -3.14 -41.54 -10.59
C GLU A 123 -4.58 -41.31 -11.15
N ASP A 124 -5.01 -40.05 -11.11
CA ASP A 124 -6.19 -39.47 -11.78
C ASP A 124 -7.58 -39.67 -11.14
N CYS A 125 -7.69 -40.22 -9.92
CA CYS A 125 -8.97 -40.25 -9.19
C CYS A 125 -8.86 -39.61 -7.80
N PHE A 126 -9.77 -38.68 -7.50
CA PHE A 126 -9.88 -38.08 -6.17
C PHE A 126 -10.61 -39.00 -5.19
N ASP A 127 -10.21 -38.95 -3.92
CA ASP A 127 -10.88 -39.66 -2.83
C ASP A 127 -12.39 -39.36 -2.80
N SER A 128 -13.21 -40.42 -2.79
CA SER A 128 -14.66 -40.31 -2.85
C SER A 128 -15.26 -39.55 -1.67
N ASP A 129 -14.63 -39.61 -0.49
CA ASP A 129 -15.08 -38.90 0.69
C ASP A 129 -14.80 -37.40 0.58
N ILE A 130 -13.68 -37.01 -0.05
CA ILE A 130 -13.36 -35.60 -0.34
C ILE A 130 -14.32 -35.05 -1.40
N MET A 131 -14.61 -35.83 -2.44
CA MET A 131 -15.58 -35.43 -3.47
C MET A 131 -16.99 -35.29 -2.87
N GLY A 132 -17.38 -36.22 -2.01
CA GLY A 132 -18.62 -36.15 -1.23
C GLY A 132 -18.68 -34.90 -0.34
N TYR A 133 -17.58 -34.59 0.35
CA TYR A 133 -17.46 -33.37 1.15
C TYR A 133 -17.66 -32.09 0.33
N CYS A 134 -16.99 -32.00 -0.83
CA CYS A 134 -17.13 -30.85 -1.72
C CYS A 134 -18.57 -30.70 -2.22
N LYS A 135 -19.21 -31.80 -2.60
CA LYS A 135 -20.61 -31.79 -3.02
C LYS A 135 -21.56 -31.32 -1.92
N MET A 136 -21.35 -31.76 -0.68
CA MET A 136 -22.15 -31.26 0.46
C MET A 136 -21.94 -29.77 0.71
N LEU A 137 -20.72 -29.25 0.48
CA LEU A 137 -20.45 -27.81 0.56
C LEU A 137 -21.18 -27.03 -0.55
N GLU A 138 -21.19 -27.53 -1.79
CA GLU A 138 -21.99 -26.93 -2.87
C GLU A 138 -23.49 -26.89 -2.51
N GLU A 139 -24.04 -27.99 -2.01
CA GLU A 139 -25.46 -28.08 -1.59
C GLU A 139 -25.78 -27.15 -0.40
N TYR A 140 -24.82 -26.98 0.52
CA TYR A 140 -24.93 -26.03 1.63
C TYR A 140 -24.99 -24.57 1.15
N LEU A 141 -24.17 -24.20 0.15
CA LEU A 141 -24.18 -22.85 -0.44
C LEU A 141 -25.47 -22.57 -1.20
N ASP A 142 -25.97 -23.53 -1.98
CA ASP A 142 -27.24 -23.41 -2.72
C ASP A 142 -28.45 -23.23 -1.77
N SER A 143 -28.53 -24.06 -0.73
CA SER A 143 -29.64 -24.06 0.23
C SER A 143 -29.72 -22.80 1.12
N SER A 144 -28.65 -22.01 1.19
CA SER A 144 -28.54 -20.80 2.02
C SER A 144 -29.58 -19.70 1.66
N ALA A 145 -30.29 -19.82 0.52
CA ALA A 145 -31.37 -18.93 0.12
C ALA A 145 -32.73 -19.21 0.80
N ARG A 146 -33.01 -20.46 1.22
CA ARG A 146 -34.35 -20.88 1.66
C ARG A 146 -34.66 -20.52 3.13
N ALA A 147 -33.66 -20.10 3.89
CA ALA A 147 -33.80 -19.72 5.30
C ALA A 147 -34.33 -18.28 5.50
N GLY A 148 -34.47 -17.48 4.44
CA GLY A 148 -34.92 -16.08 4.52
C GLY A 148 -36.39 -15.86 4.90
N THR A 149 -37.20 -16.92 5.03
CA THR A 149 -38.63 -16.82 5.40
C THR A 149 -39.03 -17.74 6.57
N ALA A 150 -38.07 -18.38 7.25
CA ALA A 150 -38.36 -19.17 8.45
C ALA A 150 -38.11 -18.34 9.71
N THR A 151 -39.20 -17.87 10.31
CA THR A 151 -39.30 -17.42 11.70
C THR A 151 -38.44 -18.27 12.65
N ASN A 152 -37.58 -17.62 13.45
CA ASN A 152 -37.08 -18.06 14.76
C ASN A 152 -37.03 -19.58 15.01
N THR A 153 -36.41 -20.34 14.10
CA THR A 153 -36.10 -21.74 14.38
C THR A 153 -34.75 -21.72 15.07
N THR A 154 -34.80 -21.79 16.40
CA THR A 154 -33.69 -21.97 17.36
C THR A 154 -32.29 -22.08 16.72
N ALA A 155 -31.51 -21.00 16.78
CA ALA A 155 -30.14 -20.85 16.28
C ALA A 155 -29.08 -21.77 16.95
N THR A 156 -29.51 -22.90 17.52
CA THR A 156 -28.75 -23.77 18.42
C THR A 156 -28.47 -25.16 17.87
N SER A 157 -29.12 -25.62 16.79
CA SER A 157 -28.83 -26.93 16.19
C SER A 157 -27.83 -26.82 15.03
N LEU A 158 -26.92 -27.79 14.92
CA LEU A 158 -25.95 -27.88 13.82
C LEU A 158 -26.61 -28.52 12.60
N THR A 159 -26.34 -27.97 11.42
CA THR A 159 -26.72 -28.57 10.13
C THR A 159 -25.88 -29.82 9.85
N GLU A 160 -26.35 -30.67 8.93
CA GLU A 160 -25.62 -31.86 8.50
C GLU A 160 -24.23 -31.52 7.94
N PHE A 161 -24.12 -30.45 7.15
CA PHE A 161 -22.83 -29.99 6.63
C PHE A 161 -21.92 -29.44 7.74
N GLU A 162 -22.43 -28.66 8.69
CA GLU A 162 -21.64 -28.18 9.83
C GLU A 162 -21.06 -29.35 10.64
N LEU A 163 -21.83 -30.43 10.86
CA LEU A 163 -21.33 -31.65 11.50
C LEU A 163 -20.24 -32.33 10.66
N ARG A 164 -20.45 -32.43 9.35
CA ARG A 164 -19.45 -33.01 8.44
C ARG A 164 -18.17 -32.18 8.36
N ALA A 165 -18.25 -30.86 8.43
CA ALA A 165 -17.09 -29.96 8.49
C ALA A 165 -16.27 -30.15 9.77
N ILE A 166 -16.95 -30.35 10.91
CA ILE A 166 -16.31 -30.66 12.19
C ILE A 166 -15.60 -32.02 12.14
N ASP A 167 -16.24 -33.04 11.56
CA ASP A 167 -15.66 -34.37 11.38
C ASP A 167 -14.43 -34.33 10.45
N TYR A 168 -14.56 -33.66 9.31
CA TYR A 168 -13.49 -33.49 8.32
C TYR A 168 -12.24 -32.79 8.91
N THR A 169 -12.44 -31.81 9.80
CA THR A 169 -11.36 -31.05 10.45
C THR A 169 -10.99 -31.58 11.84
N SER A 170 -11.44 -32.79 12.20
CA SER A 170 -11.26 -33.41 13.52
C SER A 170 -9.82 -33.38 14.03
N ARG A 171 -8.83 -33.78 13.20
CA ARG A 171 -7.41 -33.78 13.59
C ARG A 171 -6.90 -32.38 13.97
N ARG A 172 -7.39 -31.33 13.30
CA ARG A 172 -7.04 -29.95 13.61
C ARG A 172 -7.72 -29.49 14.90
N ILE A 173 -8.99 -29.85 15.10
CA ILE A 173 -9.72 -29.55 16.33
C ILE A 173 -9.02 -30.20 17.52
N ASP A 174 -8.73 -31.50 17.45
CA ASP A 174 -8.09 -32.27 18.51
C ASP A 174 -6.75 -31.66 18.92
N HIS A 175 -5.95 -31.23 17.93
CA HIS A 175 -4.70 -30.55 18.19
C HIS A 175 -4.88 -29.27 19.03
N TRP A 176 -5.84 -28.41 18.65
CA TRP A 176 -6.07 -27.15 19.35
C TRP A 176 -6.77 -27.32 20.69
N VAL A 177 -7.61 -28.35 20.84
CA VAL A 177 -8.19 -28.73 22.14
C VAL A 177 -7.08 -29.14 23.10
N GLU A 178 -6.16 -30.00 22.67
CA GLU A 178 -5.03 -30.43 23.49
C GLU A 178 -4.08 -29.27 23.82
N ASP A 179 -3.78 -28.43 22.85
CA ASP A 179 -2.94 -27.24 23.05
C ASP A 179 -3.63 -26.19 23.96
N LEU A 180 -4.97 -26.08 23.90
CA LEU A 180 -5.75 -25.25 24.82
C LEU A 180 -5.69 -25.82 26.24
N ARG A 181 -5.84 -27.14 26.39
CA ARG A 181 -5.75 -27.85 27.67
C ARG A 181 -4.39 -27.63 28.36
N GLN A 182 -3.30 -27.70 27.61
CA GLN A 182 -1.94 -27.45 28.11
C GLN A 182 -1.69 -25.99 28.52
N THR A 183 -2.50 -25.04 28.02
CA THR A 183 -2.36 -23.61 28.33
C THR A 183 -3.29 -23.15 29.45
N LEU A 184 -4.32 -23.94 29.77
CA LEU A 184 -5.17 -23.64 30.90
C LEU A 184 -4.34 -23.70 32.19
N PRO A 185 -4.47 -22.68 33.07
CA PRO A 185 -3.76 -22.70 34.35
C PRO A 185 -4.27 -23.83 35.24
N ASN A 186 -3.35 -24.44 36.00
CA ASN A 186 -3.69 -25.42 37.04
C ASN A 186 -4.69 -24.81 38.06
N ASP A 187 -5.46 -25.65 38.75
CA ASP A 187 -6.53 -25.26 39.69
C ASP A 187 -6.16 -24.15 40.68
N GLN A 188 -4.89 -24.07 41.13
CA GLN A 188 -4.41 -23.05 42.06
C GLN A 188 -4.35 -21.63 41.49
N ASN A 189 -4.29 -21.48 40.16
CA ASN A 189 -4.21 -20.22 39.43
C ASN A 189 -5.53 -19.87 38.72
N CYS A 190 -6.60 -20.66 38.94
CA CYS A 190 -7.91 -20.41 38.35
C CYS A 190 -8.62 -19.28 39.10
N PRO A 191 -9.18 -18.27 38.41
CA PRO A 191 -9.96 -17.23 39.05
C PRO A 191 -11.18 -17.79 39.78
N ASP A 192 -11.53 -17.20 40.93
CA ASP A 192 -12.83 -17.47 41.57
C ASP A 192 -13.96 -16.86 40.72
N TRP A 193 -14.59 -17.70 39.90
CA TRP A 193 -15.69 -17.34 39.02
C TRP A 193 -16.97 -16.94 39.76
N ASN A 194 -17.08 -17.25 41.06
CA ASN A 194 -18.22 -16.86 41.92
C ASN A 194 -17.99 -15.54 42.67
N SER A 195 -16.85 -14.88 42.45
CA SER A 195 -16.51 -13.60 43.07
C SER A 195 -17.42 -12.47 42.60
N GLN A 196 -17.70 -11.50 43.49
CA GLN A 196 -18.37 -10.24 43.15
C GLN A 196 -17.64 -9.44 42.05
N ARG A 197 -16.37 -9.76 41.78
CA ARG A 197 -15.55 -9.16 40.71
C ARG A 197 -16.21 -9.25 39.33
N TRP A 198 -17.03 -10.27 39.08
CA TRP A 198 -17.59 -10.56 37.75
C TRP A 198 -19.07 -10.14 37.59
N LEU A 199 -19.59 -9.31 38.49
CA LEU A 199 -20.96 -8.81 38.43
C LEU A 199 -21.22 -8.10 37.09
N GLY A 200 -22.26 -8.52 36.36
CA GLY A 200 -22.57 -8.02 35.01
C GLY A 200 -21.88 -8.74 33.85
N GLN A 201 -21.07 -9.77 34.13
CA GLN A 201 -20.43 -10.65 33.13
C GLN A 201 -20.87 -12.12 33.26
N GLU A 202 -21.99 -12.40 33.91
CA GLU A 202 -22.44 -13.75 34.28
C GLU A 202 -22.56 -14.67 33.07
N ALA A 203 -23.08 -14.14 31.95
CA ALA A 203 -23.20 -14.90 30.70
C ALA A 203 -21.83 -15.28 30.10
N ALA A 204 -20.84 -14.38 30.19
CA ALA A 204 -19.49 -14.63 29.69
C ALA A 204 -18.76 -15.65 30.57
N VAL A 205 -18.89 -15.51 31.90
CA VAL A 205 -18.35 -16.46 32.88
C VAL A 205 -18.95 -17.84 32.65
N GLN A 206 -20.28 -17.95 32.60
CA GLN A 206 -20.96 -19.23 32.36
C GLN A 206 -20.55 -19.87 31.02
N THR A 207 -20.41 -19.06 29.96
CA THR A 207 -20.01 -19.54 28.65
C THR A 207 -18.58 -20.08 28.67
N TRP A 208 -17.66 -19.38 29.35
CA TRP A 208 -16.28 -19.81 29.51
C TRP A 208 -16.14 -21.03 30.41
N THR A 209 -16.78 -21.07 31.57
CA THR A 209 -16.70 -22.23 32.49
C THR A 209 -17.26 -23.49 31.85
N THR A 210 -18.38 -23.38 31.12
CA THR A 210 -18.90 -24.51 30.32
C THR A 210 -17.88 -24.99 29.29
N MET A 211 -17.14 -24.08 28.64
CA MET A 211 -16.09 -24.46 27.69
C MET A 211 -14.94 -25.18 28.40
N THR A 212 -14.51 -24.69 29.56
CA THR A 212 -13.48 -25.32 30.38
C THR A 212 -13.91 -26.71 30.83
N ASP A 213 -15.14 -26.88 31.32
CA ASP A 213 -15.70 -28.17 31.72
C ASP A 213 -15.69 -29.17 30.56
N LEU A 214 -16.12 -28.74 29.36
CA LEU A 214 -16.07 -29.58 28.16
C LEU A 214 -14.65 -29.94 27.72
N ILE A 215 -13.64 -29.10 27.95
CA ILE A 215 -12.26 -29.44 27.61
C ILE A 215 -11.68 -30.43 28.63
N LEU A 216 -12.03 -30.29 29.91
CA LEU A 216 -11.46 -31.09 31.00
C LEU A 216 -12.15 -32.45 31.16
N GLN A 217 -13.42 -32.59 30.80
CA GLN A 217 -14.18 -33.83 31.00
C GLN A 217 -13.93 -34.92 29.94
N PHE A 218 -13.48 -34.58 28.73
CA PHE A 218 -13.39 -35.53 27.62
C PHE A 218 -11.94 -35.92 27.29
N ASP A 219 -11.50 -37.09 27.78
CA ASP A 219 -10.11 -37.60 27.62
C ASP A 219 -10.03 -38.97 26.91
N ALA A 220 -11.16 -39.59 26.51
CA ALA A 220 -11.17 -40.89 25.83
C ALA A 220 -11.33 -40.76 24.30
N ALA A 221 -10.47 -41.45 23.53
CA ALA A 221 -10.44 -41.39 22.06
C ALA A 221 -11.76 -41.80 21.37
N GLU A 222 -12.56 -42.68 21.97
CA GLU A 222 -13.88 -43.08 21.45
C GLU A 222 -15.00 -42.06 21.74
N GLU A 223 -14.88 -41.29 22.83
CA GLU A 223 -15.85 -40.24 23.19
C GLU A 223 -15.58 -38.92 22.47
N ALA A 224 -14.33 -38.71 22.03
CA ALA A 224 -13.91 -37.52 21.29
C ALA A 224 -14.77 -37.24 20.03
N ALA A 225 -15.16 -38.27 19.29
CA ALA A 225 -16.00 -38.10 18.10
C ALA A 225 -17.40 -37.56 18.41
N LYS A 226 -17.96 -37.94 19.57
CA LYS A 226 -19.28 -37.49 20.02
C LYS A 226 -19.22 -36.13 20.72
N SER A 227 -18.08 -35.79 21.33
CA SER A 227 -17.90 -34.53 22.07
C SER A 227 -17.44 -33.37 21.18
N ARG A 228 -16.74 -33.62 20.06
CA ARG A 228 -16.27 -32.58 19.12
C ARG A 228 -17.36 -31.57 18.72
N PRO A 229 -18.57 -31.97 18.29
CA PRO A 229 -19.62 -31.01 17.96
C PRO A 229 -20.01 -30.10 19.13
N LEU A 230 -20.03 -30.63 20.36
CA LEU A 230 -20.34 -29.86 21.57
C LEU A 230 -19.22 -28.87 21.88
N ILE A 231 -17.96 -29.32 21.80
CA ILE A 231 -16.77 -28.48 22.03
C ILE A 231 -16.72 -27.33 21.01
N VAL A 232 -16.86 -27.63 19.72
CA VAL A 232 -16.84 -26.61 18.65
C VAL A 232 -18.01 -25.64 18.80
N GLN A 233 -19.22 -26.15 19.09
CA GLN A 233 -20.38 -25.28 19.30
C GLN A 233 -20.19 -24.36 20.51
N GLN A 234 -19.61 -24.85 21.60
CA GLN A 234 -19.34 -24.02 22.77
C GLN A 234 -18.22 -23.01 22.51
N ALA A 235 -17.14 -23.40 21.82
CA ALA A 235 -16.10 -22.49 21.38
C ALA A 235 -16.66 -21.36 20.49
N TYR A 236 -17.58 -21.69 19.58
CA TYR A 236 -18.28 -20.70 18.76
C TYR A 236 -19.13 -19.74 19.61
N ARG A 237 -19.80 -20.22 20.67
CA ARG A 237 -20.54 -19.34 21.61
C ARG A 237 -19.60 -18.41 22.34
N CYS A 238 -18.44 -18.89 22.81
CA CYS A 238 -17.38 -18.05 23.37
C CYS A 238 -16.96 -16.96 22.38
N PHE A 239 -16.75 -17.34 21.12
CA PHE A 239 -16.27 -16.44 20.08
C PHE A 239 -17.34 -15.42 19.62
N LYS A 240 -18.63 -15.78 19.72
CA LYS A 240 -19.75 -14.88 19.42
C LYS A 240 -19.94 -13.80 20.48
N LEU A 241 -19.69 -14.13 21.76
CA LEU A 241 -19.91 -13.21 22.87
C LEU A 241 -18.65 -12.36 23.13
N ALA A 242 -18.65 -11.11 22.63
CA ALA A 242 -17.50 -10.19 22.74
C ALA A 242 -16.94 -10.04 24.17
N GLN A 243 -17.81 -10.15 25.19
CA GLN A 243 -17.45 -10.09 26.60
C GLN A 243 -16.45 -11.18 27.02
N VAL A 244 -16.47 -12.36 26.38
CA VAL A 244 -15.55 -13.46 26.72
C VAL A 244 -14.10 -13.09 26.43
N ARG A 245 -13.83 -12.32 25.37
CA ARG A 245 -12.46 -11.85 25.06
C ARG A 245 -11.92 -10.93 26.17
N HIS A 246 -12.75 -10.01 26.64
CA HIS A 246 -12.42 -9.11 27.75
C HIS A 246 -12.22 -9.91 29.04
N LEU A 247 -13.15 -10.83 29.34
CA LEU A 247 -13.05 -11.73 30.49
C LEU A 247 -11.72 -12.49 30.50
N LEU A 248 -11.31 -13.11 29.39
CA LEU A 248 -10.05 -13.85 29.32
C LEU A 248 -8.82 -12.96 29.53
N SER A 249 -8.86 -11.73 29.00
CA SER A 249 -7.76 -10.77 29.18
C SER A 249 -7.67 -10.29 30.63
N ASP A 250 -8.81 -10.05 31.28
CA ASP A 250 -8.89 -9.58 32.67
C ASP A 250 -8.59 -10.69 33.69
N ALA A 251 -8.96 -11.93 33.36
CA ALA A 251 -8.77 -13.11 34.19
C ALA A 251 -7.32 -13.65 34.13
N PHE A 252 -6.74 -13.72 32.93
CA PHE A 252 -5.45 -14.41 32.69
C PHE A 252 -4.32 -13.46 32.27
N GLY A 253 -4.57 -12.15 32.21
CA GLY A 253 -3.58 -11.13 31.90
C GLY A 253 -3.25 -11.02 30.41
N THR A 254 -2.35 -10.08 30.09
CA THR A 254 -2.04 -9.63 28.73
C THR A 254 -1.25 -10.64 27.88
N GLN A 255 -0.69 -11.69 28.48
CA GLN A 255 0.04 -12.72 27.76
C GLN A 255 -0.77 -14.00 27.55
N ALA A 256 -1.43 -14.53 28.60
CA ALA A 256 -2.15 -15.79 28.51
C ALA A 256 -3.59 -15.62 27.96
N GLY A 257 -4.28 -14.53 28.32
CA GLY A 257 -5.65 -14.26 27.85
C GLY A 257 -5.77 -14.24 26.31
N PRO A 258 -4.94 -13.48 25.58
CA PRO A 258 -4.95 -13.49 24.12
C PRO A 258 -4.59 -14.84 23.49
N LYS A 259 -3.72 -15.63 24.12
CA LYS A 259 -3.37 -16.99 23.65
C LYS A 259 -4.57 -17.93 23.75
N LEU A 260 -5.27 -17.91 24.89
CA LEU A 260 -6.49 -18.69 25.09
C LEU A 260 -7.58 -18.29 24.07
N TRP A 261 -7.76 -16.99 23.84
CA TRP A 261 -8.69 -16.50 22.82
C TRP A 261 -8.36 -16.99 21.40
N SER A 262 -7.07 -16.96 21.02
CA SER A 262 -6.60 -17.46 19.71
C SER A 262 -6.92 -18.95 19.52
N LYS A 263 -6.61 -19.77 20.53
CA LYS A 263 -6.88 -21.22 20.50
C LYS A 263 -8.37 -21.54 20.42
N LEU A 264 -9.20 -20.84 21.21
CA LEU A 264 -10.65 -20.97 21.12
C LEU A 264 -11.17 -20.69 19.72
N ASN A 265 -10.64 -19.66 19.08
CA ASN A 265 -11.03 -19.29 17.74
C ASN A 265 -10.65 -20.37 16.71
N TYR A 266 -9.44 -20.95 16.80
CA TYR A 266 -9.08 -22.09 15.95
C TYR A 266 -10.01 -23.30 16.14
N ILE A 267 -10.49 -23.56 17.36
CA ILE A 267 -11.47 -24.62 17.64
C ILE A 267 -12.84 -24.28 17.05
N ALA A 268 -13.29 -23.02 17.16
CA ALA A 268 -14.57 -22.54 16.64
C ALA A 268 -14.60 -22.44 15.09
N ARG A 269 -13.44 -22.35 14.46
CA ARG A 269 -13.26 -22.01 13.04
C ARG A 269 -14.13 -22.79 12.05
N PRO A 270 -14.26 -24.13 12.12
CA PRO A 270 -15.09 -24.87 11.17
C PRO A 270 -16.55 -24.40 11.17
N LEU A 271 -17.08 -24.05 12.34
CA LEU A 271 -18.45 -23.54 12.47
C LEU A 271 -18.57 -22.06 12.08
N VAL A 272 -17.55 -21.26 12.41
CA VAL A 272 -17.47 -19.84 12.00
C VAL A 272 -17.47 -19.74 10.48
N ASP A 273 -16.60 -20.48 9.81
CA ASP A 273 -16.43 -20.42 8.36
C ASP A 273 -17.68 -20.90 7.62
N CYS A 274 -18.31 -22.00 8.04
CA CYS A 274 -19.59 -22.44 7.49
C CYS A 274 -20.65 -21.34 7.54
N ARG A 275 -20.82 -20.68 8.70
CA ARG A 275 -21.86 -19.66 8.88
C ARG A 275 -21.56 -18.35 8.17
N ILE A 276 -20.28 -17.99 8.05
CA ILE A 276 -19.85 -16.86 7.22
C ILE A 276 -20.15 -17.17 5.76
N LEU A 277 -19.80 -18.37 5.26
CA LEU A 277 -20.11 -18.79 3.90
C LEU A 277 -21.61 -18.75 3.60
N GLY A 278 -22.46 -19.29 4.49
CA GLY A 278 -23.91 -19.21 4.34
C GLY A 278 -24.42 -17.76 4.32
N SER A 279 -23.83 -16.87 5.13
CA SER A 279 -24.17 -15.45 5.13
C SER A 279 -23.73 -14.74 3.84
N ILE A 280 -22.55 -15.09 3.30
CA ILE A 280 -22.04 -14.57 2.03
C ILE A 280 -22.90 -15.06 0.87
N ALA A 281 -23.23 -16.35 0.81
CA ALA A 281 -24.08 -16.93 -0.24
C ALA A 281 -25.50 -16.35 -0.18
N ALA A 282 -26.04 -16.10 1.02
CA ALA A 282 -27.31 -15.39 1.18
C ALA A 282 -27.25 -13.96 0.61
N ARG A 283 -26.14 -13.24 0.81
CA ARG A 283 -25.94 -11.87 0.30
C ARG A 283 -25.69 -11.83 -1.22
N GLU A 284 -24.90 -12.75 -1.76
CA GLU A 284 -24.41 -12.74 -3.14
C GLU A 284 -24.94 -13.97 -3.90
N PRO A 285 -26.09 -13.86 -4.61
CA PRO A 285 -26.73 -15.01 -5.25
C PRO A 285 -25.85 -15.77 -6.25
N GLN A 286 -24.88 -15.10 -6.87
CA GLN A 286 -23.93 -15.72 -7.82
C GLN A 286 -23.02 -16.77 -7.17
N LEU A 287 -22.83 -16.72 -5.85
CA LEU A 287 -22.00 -17.67 -5.10
C LEU A 287 -22.81 -18.86 -4.56
N ARG A 288 -24.12 -18.91 -4.81
CA ARG A 288 -24.99 -20.02 -4.39
C ARG A 288 -24.82 -21.24 -5.29
N ASP A 289 -24.83 -21.02 -6.60
CA ASP A 289 -24.53 -22.04 -7.63
C ASP A 289 -23.02 -22.20 -7.85
N CYS A 290 -22.24 -22.14 -6.75
CA CYS A 290 -20.80 -22.30 -6.82
C CYS A 290 -20.44 -23.78 -7.03
N LYS A 291 -19.59 -24.05 -8.02
CA LYS A 291 -19.00 -25.39 -8.27
C LYS A 291 -17.59 -25.46 -7.71
N ILE A 292 -17.24 -26.58 -7.11
CA ILE A 292 -15.90 -26.83 -6.56
C ILE A 292 -15.13 -27.72 -7.53
N SER A 293 -13.97 -27.24 -7.95
CA SER A 293 -13.06 -27.91 -8.87
C SER A 293 -11.76 -28.23 -8.12
N LEU A 294 -11.45 -29.52 -7.94
CA LEU A 294 -10.20 -29.94 -7.31
C LEU A 294 -9.09 -29.93 -8.35
N VAL A 295 -8.01 -29.20 -8.06
CA VAL A 295 -6.83 -29.14 -8.91
C VAL A 295 -5.92 -30.32 -8.57
N PRO A 296 -5.59 -31.18 -9.55
CA PRO A 296 -4.71 -32.32 -9.31
C PRO A 296 -3.29 -31.87 -9.00
N SER A 297 -2.63 -32.57 -8.08
CA SER A 297 -1.24 -32.27 -7.74
C SER A 297 -0.30 -32.62 -8.87
N ARG A 298 0.72 -31.78 -9.03
CA ARG A 298 1.80 -32.03 -9.99
C ARG A 298 2.77 -33.07 -9.43
N PRO A 299 3.44 -33.85 -10.30
CA PRO A 299 4.50 -34.75 -9.88
C PRO A 299 5.56 -34.02 -9.07
N LYS A 300 6.05 -34.67 -8.01
CA LYS A 300 7.13 -34.13 -7.20
C LYS A 300 8.37 -33.90 -8.08
N THR A 301 9.00 -32.76 -7.92
CA THR A 301 10.21 -32.41 -8.70
C THR A 301 11.46 -32.59 -7.86
N ALA A 302 12.56 -33.01 -8.49
CA ALA A 302 13.90 -33.03 -7.92
C ALA A 302 14.88 -32.32 -8.86
N LEU A 303 15.97 -31.79 -8.30
CA LEU A 303 17.05 -31.25 -9.11
C LEU A 303 17.75 -32.37 -9.90
N GLU A 304 18.20 -32.05 -11.12
CA GLU A 304 19.07 -32.97 -11.86
C GLU A 304 20.37 -33.21 -11.09
N ALA A 305 20.94 -34.41 -11.21
CA ALA A 305 22.14 -34.83 -10.47
C ALA A 305 23.32 -33.84 -10.61
N LYS A 306 23.48 -33.21 -11.79
CA LYS A 306 24.55 -32.22 -12.05
C LYS A 306 24.40 -30.89 -11.28
N TYR A 307 23.21 -30.62 -10.74
CA TYR A 307 22.90 -29.44 -9.93
C TYR A 307 22.78 -29.77 -8.42
N VAL A 308 22.90 -31.04 -8.04
CA VAL A 308 23.05 -31.44 -6.64
C VAL A 308 24.53 -31.28 -6.28
N VAL A 309 24.86 -30.15 -5.65
CA VAL A 309 26.24 -29.77 -5.30
C VAL A 309 26.33 -29.38 -3.83
N GLY A 310 27.52 -29.50 -3.23
CA GLY A 310 27.79 -29.05 -1.86
C GLY A 310 27.54 -27.55 -1.63
N ILE A 311 27.30 -27.18 -0.37
CA ILE A 311 26.82 -25.83 -0.01
C ILE A 311 27.75 -24.70 -0.47
N PHE A 312 29.06 -24.92 -0.39
CA PHE A 312 30.06 -23.95 -0.80
C PHE A 312 30.16 -23.82 -2.33
N LYS A 313 29.93 -24.91 -3.06
CA LYS A 313 29.85 -24.87 -4.53
C LYS A 313 28.58 -24.15 -4.98
N ALA A 314 27.47 -24.38 -4.30
CA ALA A 314 26.23 -23.64 -4.52
C ALA A 314 26.42 -22.15 -4.24
N TRP A 315 27.09 -21.79 -3.14
CA TRP A 315 27.42 -20.41 -2.78
C TRP A 315 28.21 -19.68 -3.88
N GLU A 316 29.27 -20.32 -4.38
CA GLU A 316 30.09 -19.80 -5.48
C GLU A 316 29.23 -19.58 -6.73
N ARG A 317 28.43 -20.58 -7.12
CA ARG A 317 27.55 -20.50 -8.30
C ARG A 317 26.50 -19.41 -8.15
N LEU A 318 26.01 -19.15 -6.94
CA LEU A 318 25.06 -18.06 -6.67
C LEU A 318 25.67 -16.66 -6.85
N GLY A 319 26.99 -16.52 -6.97
CA GLY A 319 27.65 -15.22 -7.11
C GLY A 319 27.59 -14.40 -5.82
N LEU A 320 27.75 -15.08 -4.68
CA LEU A 320 27.75 -14.48 -3.34
C LEU A 320 29.16 -14.07 -2.87
N GLY A 321 30.19 -14.23 -3.71
CA GLY A 321 31.58 -13.87 -3.39
C GLY A 321 32.24 -14.80 -2.37
N SER A 322 33.33 -14.34 -1.76
CA SER A 322 34.07 -15.10 -0.74
C SER A 322 33.25 -15.27 0.53
N ILE A 323 33.25 -16.48 1.10
CA ILE A 323 32.44 -16.83 2.27
C ILE A 323 33.13 -16.33 3.55
N PRO A 324 32.51 -15.44 4.34
CA PRO A 324 33.08 -15.02 5.62
C PRO A 324 33.19 -16.17 6.62
N LYS A 325 34.22 -16.18 7.46
CA LYS A 325 34.45 -17.26 8.45
C LYS A 325 33.24 -17.49 9.37
N ALA A 326 32.56 -16.43 9.81
CA ALA A 326 31.36 -16.53 10.65
C ALA A 326 30.20 -17.27 9.96
N VAL A 327 30.10 -17.13 8.63
CA VAL A 327 29.07 -17.79 7.81
C VAL A 327 29.44 -19.24 7.57
N VAL A 328 30.72 -19.53 7.36
CA VAL A 328 31.23 -20.91 7.31
C VAL A 328 30.84 -21.65 8.58
N CYS A 329 31.06 -21.07 9.78
CA CYS A 329 30.67 -21.70 11.03
C CYS A 329 29.17 -22.00 11.14
N LYS A 330 28.29 -21.15 10.56
CA LYS A 330 26.83 -21.39 10.54
C LYS A 330 26.41 -22.45 9.53
N LEU A 331 27.08 -22.53 8.38
CA LEU A 331 26.70 -23.41 7.26
C LEU A 331 27.36 -24.79 7.32
N ASP A 332 28.55 -24.90 7.89
CA ASP A 332 29.33 -26.14 7.97
C ASP A 332 28.56 -27.31 8.62
N PRO A 333 27.77 -27.12 9.70
CA PRO A 333 26.95 -28.18 10.28
C PRO A 333 25.90 -28.75 9.32
N PHE A 334 25.51 -27.99 8.29
CA PHE A 334 24.53 -28.39 7.30
C PHE A 334 25.16 -28.96 6.02
N ASN A 335 26.45 -28.74 5.80
CA ASN A 335 27.15 -29.18 4.59
C ASN A 335 26.98 -30.69 4.29
N PRO A 336 27.09 -31.62 5.27
CA PRO A 336 26.90 -33.05 5.00
C PRO A 336 25.48 -33.44 4.56
N ARG A 337 24.47 -32.63 4.88
CA ARG A 337 23.06 -32.89 4.58
C ARG A 337 22.49 -32.02 3.47
N PHE A 338 23.21 -31.00 3.00
CA PHE A 338 22.72 -30.05 2.00
C PHE A 338 22.46 -30.72 0.65
N GLU A 339 23.38 -31.55 0.17
CA GLU A 339 23.21 -32.30 -1.09
C GLU A 339 22.00 -33.22 -1.01
N LYS A 340 21.88 -33.98 0.09
CA LYS A 340 20.73 -34.84 0.35
C LYS A 340 19.43 -34.04 0.42
N ALA A 341 19.44 -32.83 0.97
CA ALA A 341 18.28 -31.96 1.03
C ALA A 341 17.88 -31.43 -0.36
N CYS A 342 18.84 -30.96 -1.16
CA CYS A 342 18.62 -30.49 -2.52
C CYS A 342 18.20 -31.61 -3.48
N ALA A 343 18.57 -32.86 -3.20
CA ALA A 343 18.18 -34.04 -3.95
C ALA A 343 16.78 -34.58 -3.59
N LYS A 344 16.13 -34.05 -2.54
CA LYS A 344 14.77 -34.51 -2.16
C LYS A 344 13.77 -34.14 -3.24
N THR A 345 12.84 -35.06 -3.49
CA THR A 345 11.63 -34.78 -4.26
C THR A 345 10.68 -33.95 -3.41
N VAL A 346 10.28 -32.79 -3.92
CA VAL A 346 9.38 -31.84 -3.24
C VAL A 346 8.15 -31.61 -4.10
N SER A 347 6.98 -31.40 -3.48
CA SER A 347 5.77 -30.98 -4.19
C SER A 347 5.65 -29.46 -4.24
N LEU A 348 4.88 -28.98 -5.21
CA LEU A 348 4.46 -27.59 -5.27
C LEU A 348 3.53 -27.30 -4.08
N HIS A 349 3.72 -26.14 -3.46
CA HIS A 349 2.72 -25.63 -2.52
C HIS A 349 1.42 -25.32 -3.27
N ALA A 350 0.29 -25.35 -2.56
CA ALA A 350 -1.04 -25.19 -3.11
C ALA A 350 -1.18 -23.92 -3.96
N GLU A 351 -0.61 -22.80 -3.52
CA GLU A 351 -0.61 -21.55 -4.30
C GLU A 351 0.09 -21.72 -5.66
N MET A 352 1.21 -22.45 -5.68
CA MET A 352 1.97 -22.69 -6.90
C MET A 352 1.27 -23.68 -7.83
N GLN A 353 0.53 -24.65 -7.28
CA GLN A 353 -0.31 -25.55 -8.06
C GLN A 353 -1.41 -24.76 -8.81
N LEU A 354 -2.04 -23.78 -8.16
CA LEU A 354 -3.01 -22.89 -8.81
C LEU A 354 -2.37 -22.03 -9.91
N VAL A 355 -1.19 -21.44 -9.68
CA VAL A 355 -0.49 -20.70 -10.75
C VAL A 355 -0.27 -21.58 -11.97
N MET A 356 0.23 -22.79 -11.76
CA MET A 356 0.51 -23.74 -12.84
C MET A 356 -0.76 -24.16 -13.57
N HIS A 357 -1.88 -24.32 -12.85
CA HIS A 357 -3.17 -24.63 -13.45
C HIS A 357 -3.62 -23.57 -14.46
N TYR A 358 -3.44 -22.28 -14.15
CA TYR A 358 -3.86 -21.19 -15.03
C TYR A 358 -2.84 -20.84 -16.12
N GLU A 359 -1.55 -20.85 -15.81
CA GLU A 359 -0.50 -20.45 -16.74
C GLU A 359 -0.32 -21.45 -17.88
N GLU A 360 -0.61 -22.73 -17.65
CA GLU A 360 -0.52 -23.79 -18.66
C GLU A 360 -1.85 -24.02 -19.41
N ARG A 361 -2.80 -23.09 -19.26
CA ARG A 361 -4.12 -23.09 -19.91
C ARG A 361 -5.00 -24.31 -19.62
N PHE A 362 -4.86 -24.93 -18.45
CA PHE A 362 -5.79 -25.96 -18.00
C PHE A 362 -7.14 -25.36 -17.56
N ALA A 363 -7.17 -24.07 -17.20
CA ALA A 363 -8.38 -23.33 -16.89
C ALA A 363 -8.30 -21.85 -17.33
N PRO A 364 -9.46 -21.17 -17.46
CA PRO A 364 -9.52 -19.72 -17.60
C PRO A 364 -8.86 -19.02 -16.41
N ARG A 365 -8.31 -17.82 -16.62
CA ARG A 365 -7.72 -17.05 -15.52
C ARG A 365 -8.78 -16.70 -14.46
N PRO A 366 -8.39 -16.66 -13.18
CA PRO A 366 -9.28 -16.20 -12.11
C PRO A 366 -9.87 -14.84 -12.42
N THR A 367 -11.11 -14.60 -12.00
CA THR A 367 -11.77 -13.29 -12.13
C THR A 367 -11.31 -12.30 -11.06
N LEU A 368 -10.60 -12.79 -10.04
CA LEU A 368 -10.04 -11.99 -8.96
C LEU A 368 -8.54 -12.29 -8.85
N ASP A 369 -7.70 -11.25 -8.84
CA ASP A 369 -6.25 -11.34 -8.60
C ASP A 369 -5.94 -11.64 -7.11
N TYR A 370 -6.56 -12.69 -6.57
CA TYR A 370 -6.44 -13.11 -5.17
C TYR A 370 -6.58 -14.63 -5.04
N PHE A 371 -5.69 -15.24 -4.27
CA PHE A 371 -5.86 -16.61 -3.79
C PHE A 371 -6.27 -16.61 -2.32
N GLY A 372 -7.36 -17.31 -2.01
CA GLY A 372 -7.71 -17.63 -0.64
C GLY A 372 -6.78 -18.70 -0.11
N CYS A 373 -6.34 -18.59 1.14
CA CYS A 373 -5.34 -19.50 1.70
C CYS A 373 -5.73 -19.97 3.10
N SER A 374 -5.59 -21.27 3.38
CA SER A 374 -5.92 -21.82 4.70
C SER A 374 -4.94 -21.38 5.80
N LYS A 375 -3.75 -20.96 5.39
CA LYS A 375 -2.69 -20.36 6.21
C LYS A 375 -2.14 -19.11 5.53
N ARG A 376 -1.37 -18.30 6.25
CA ARG A 376 -0.63 -17.20 5.63
C ARG A 376 0.42 -17.76 4.66
N THR A 377 0.68 -17.04 3.58
CA THR A 377 1.58 -17.47 2.52
C THR A 377 3.05 -17.37 2.96
N CYS A 378 3.86 -18.36 2.57
CA CYS A 378 5.30 -18.38 2.90
C CYS A 378 6.12 -17.44 2.02
N LEU A 379 7.36 -17.14 2.44
CA LEU A 379 8.27 -16.22 1.74
C LEU A 379 8.49 -16.58 0.26
N LEU A 380 8.54 -17.88 -0.05
CA LEU A 380 8.76 -18.33 -1.43
C LEU A 380 7.52 -18.11 -2.28
N CYS A 381 6.34 -18.50 -1.80
CA CYS A 381 5.07 -18.30 -2.49
C CYS A 381 4.75 -16.80 -2.65
N GLU A 382 4.90 -15.98 -1.60
CA GLU A 382 4.57 -14.54 -1.68
C GLU A 382 5.46 -13.81 -2.68
N THR A 383 6.76 -14.11 -2.67
CA THR A 383 7.75 -13.44 -3.52
C THR A 383 7.51 -13.85 -4.97
N PHE A 384 7.14 -15.12 -5.19
CA PHE A 384 6.77 -15.62 -6.51
C PHE A 384 5.47 -14.97 -7.02
N LEU A 385 4.39 -14.98 -6.24
CA LEU A 385 3.09 -14.42 -6.63
C LEU A 385 3.18 -12.91 -6.92
N GLY A 386 3.93 -12.17 -6.11
CA GLY A 386 4.19 -10.74 -6.32
C GLY A 386 5.09 -10.45 -7.53
N ALA A 387 5.86 -11.43 -8.00
CA ALA A 387 6.73 -11.30 -9.15
C ALA A 387 6.06 -11.60 -10.50
N LEU A 388 4.84 -12.15 -10.49
CA LEU A 388 4.05 -12.40 -11.70
C LEU A 388 3.70 -11.08 -12.41
N PRO A 389 3.46 -11.09 -13.74
CA PRO A 389 3.05 -9.90 -14.48
C PRO A 389 1.72 -9.29 -14.00
N SER A 390 0.78 -10.14 -13.57
CA SER A 390 -0.40 -9.75 -12.78
C SER A 390 -0.18 -10.28 -11.37
N PRO A 391 0.22 -9.43 -10.41
CA PRO A 391 0.46 -9.86 -9.04
C PRO A 391 -0.81 -10.41 -8.39
N ILE A 392 -0.70 -11.57 -7.73
CA ILE A 392 -1.80 -12.21 -7.03
C ILE A 392 -1.65 -11.96 -5.54
N ALA A 393 -2.68 -11.37 -4.91
CA ALA A 393 -2.70 -11.14 -3.47
C ALA A 393 -3.18 -12.39 -2.70
N THR A 394 -2.87 -12.45 -1.40
CA THR A 394 -3.37 -13.48 -0.48
C THR A 394 -3.79 -12.86 0.85
N ARG A 395 -4.42 -13.63 1.75
CA ARG A 395 -4.96 -13.12 3.03
C ARG A 395 -3.91 -12.55 4.00
N GLY A 396 -2.64 -12.79 3.73
CA GLY A 396 -1.53 -12.36 4.54
C GLY A 396 -0.33 -13.27 4.40
N ARG A 397 0.79 -12.82 5.00
CA ARG A 397 2.06 -13.50 4.96
C ARG A 397 2.70 -13.63 6.34
N HIS A 398 3.66 -14.54 6.45
CA HIS A 398 4.42 -14.77 7.67
C HIS A 398 5.94 -14.76 7.45
N GLY A 399 6.40 -14.51 6.22
CA GLY A 399 7.81 -14.26 5.93
C GLY A 399 8.80 -15.40 6.21
N VAL A 400 8.35 -16.61 6.52
CA VAL A 400 9.26 -17.75 6.78
C VAL A 400 9.61 -18.45 5.47
N CYS A 401 10.89 -18.79 5.29
CA CYS A 401 11.40 -19.53 4.14
C CYS A 401 11.30 -21.05 4.38
N TYR A 402 10.37 -21.74 3.72
CA TYR A 402 10.30 -23.20 3.78
C TYR A 402 11.00 -23.83 2.57
N PRO A 403 12.17 -24.47 2.73
CA PRO A 403 12.89 -25.05 1.60
C PRO A 403 12.27 -26.36 1.10
N ALA A 404 11.31 -26.94 1.82
CA ALA A 404 10.45 -28.02 1.32
C ALA A 404 9.40 -27.43 0.35
N TRP A 405 9.88 -26.91 -0.78
CA TRP A 405 9.12 -26.16 -1.77
C TRP A 405 9.67 -26.45 -3.16
N ALA A 406 8.82 -26.92 -4.07
CA ALA A 406 9.19 -27.09 -5.48
C ALA A 406 9.13 -25.78 -6.25
N VAL A 407 10.10 -25.55 -7.13
CA VAL A 407 10.06 -24.41 -8.07
C VAL A 407 9.09 -24.74 -9.21
N PRO A 408 8.12 -23.87 -9.54
CA PRO A 408 7.25 -24.05 -10.70
C PRO A 408 8.07 -24.20 -11.99
N ARG A 409 7.92 -25.33 -12.68
CA ARG A 409 8.59 -25.61 -13.96
C ARG A 409 7.59 -25.39 -15.09
N SER A 410 7.74 -24.31 -15.83
CA SER A 410 6.85 -24.01 -16.96
C SER A 410 7.60 -23.26 -18.05
N ASN A 411 7.16 -23.46 -19.30
CA ASN A 411 7.57 -22.65 -20.45
C ASN A 411 6.80 -21.31 -20.52
N SER A 412 5.90 -21.02 -19.56
CA SER A 412 5.24 -19.72 -19.48
C SER A 412 6.27 -18.63 -19.16
N ARG A 413 6.29 -17.59 -20.00
CA ARG A 413 7.15 -16.42 -19.79
C ARG A 413 6.89 -15.73 -18.45
N ALA A 414 5.65 -15.76 -17.96
CA ALA A 414 5.29 -15.20 -16.65
C ALA A 414 5.97 -15.96 -15.51
N VAL A 415 5.94 -17.30 -15.57
CA VAL A 415 6.59 -18.18 -14.60
C VAL A 415 8.11 -18.01 -14.65
N GLU A 416 8.71 -17.98 -15.84
CA GLU A 416 10.16 -17.73 -15.99
C GLU A 416 10.60 -16.42 -15.31
N VAL A 417 9.89 -15.32 -15.58
CA VAL A 417 10.18 -14.01 -14.99
C VAL A 417 10.01 -14.03 -13.47
N ALA A 418 8.98 -14.72 -12.96
CA ALA A 418 8.76 -14.86 -11.54
C ALA A 418 9.87 -15.68 -10.86
N VAL A 419 10.34 -16.78 -11.48
CA VAL A 419 11.48 -17.58 -10.99
C VAL A 419 12.77 -16.73 -10.96
N GLU A 420 13.06 -15.96 -12.01
CA GLU A 420 14.24 -15.09 -12.05
C GLU A 420 14.20 -14.01 -10.96
N ARG A 421 13.03 -13.40 -10.74
CA ARG A 421 12.84 -12.39 -9.69
C ARG A 421 12.95 -12.98 -8.29
N LEU A 422 12.36 -14.16 -8.06
CA LEU A 422 12.49 -14.91 -6.81
C LEU A 422 13.96 -15.23 -6.52
N GLN A 423 14.70 -15.72 -7.51
CA GLN A 423 16.13 -16.01 -7.39
C GLN A 423 16.93 -14.76 -6.98
N LYS A 424 16.67 -13.61 -7.62
CA LYS A 424 17.33 -12.34 -7.27
C LYS A 424 16.97 -11.89 -5.85
N ASN A 425 15.71 -12.01 -5.45
CA ASN A 425 15.25 -11.64 -4.11
C ASN A 425 15.92 -12.47 -3.02
N LEU A 426 15.95 -13.80 -3.18
CA LEU A 426 16.60 -14.70 -2.21
C LEU A 426 18.10 -14.40 -2.08
N VAL A 427 18.79 -14.16 -3.21
CA VAL A 427 20.21 -13.78 -3.18
C VAL A 427 20.42 -12.43 -2.50
N ALA A 428 19.54 -11.44 -2.73
CA ALA A 428 19.60 -10.16 -2.06
C ALA A 428 19.45 -10.30 -0.54
N ARG A 429 18.50 -11.11 -0.07
CA ARG A 429 18.29 -11.39 1.36
C ARG A 429 19.48 -12.10 2.01
N ILE A 430 20.12 -13.03 1.30
CA ILE A 430 21.36 -13.66 1.79
C ILE A 430 22.46 -12.60 1.93
N ARG A 431 22.61 -11.70 0.95
CA ARG A 431 23.60 -10.60 1.01
C ARG A 431 23.33 -9.62 2.14
N GLU A 432 22.07 -9.27 2.37
CA GLU A 432 21.66 -8.44 3.50
C GLU A 432 22.04 -9.10 4.83
N PHE A 433 21.76 -10.40 4.98
CA PHE A 433 22.18 -11.16 6.16
C PHE A 433 23.70 -11.19 6.35
N LEU A 434 24.47 -11.27 5.26
CA LEU A 434 25.93 -11.16 5.31
C LEU A 434 26.39 -9.79 5.82
N ASN A 435 25.80 -8.72 5.30
CA ASN A 435 26.12 -7.35 5.72
C ASN A 435 25.85 -7.17 7.22
N HIS A 436 24.72 -7.69 7.71
CA HIS A 436 24.39 -7.70 9.13
C HIS A 436 25.41 -8.43 10.00
N LEU A 437 25.86 -9.62 9.57
CA LEU A 437 26.86 -10.40 10.31
C LEU A 437 28.23 -9.72 10.38
N MET A 438 28.61 -9.00 9.32
CA MET A 438 29.90 -8.31 9.25
C MET A 438 29.90 -6.96 9.97
N HIS A 439 28.72 -6.36 10.17
CA HIS A 439 28.55 -5.06 10.81
C HIS A 439 27.50 -5.11 11.95
N PRO A 440 27.74 -5.86 13.05
CA PRO A 440 26.74 -6.08 14.11
C PRO A 440 26.31 -4.80 14.85
N ARG A 441 27.05 -3.70 14.72
CA ARG A 441 26.71 -2.39 15.31
C ARG A 441 25.95 -1.44 14.36
N GLN A 442 25.66 -1.90 13.15
CA GLN A 442 24.91 -1.17 12.14
C GLN A 442 23.63 -1.97 11.88
N LYS A 443 22.59 -1.69 12.69
CA LYS A 443 21.25 -2.24 12.43
C LYS A 443 20.84 -1.79 11.03
N SER A 444 20.95 -2.70 10.06
CA SER A 444 20.41 -2.48 8.72
C SER A 444 18.88 -2.55 8.83
N ILE A 445 18.19 -1.48 8.45
CA ILE A 445 16.73 -1.46 8.43
C ILE A 445 16.34 -1.98 7.05
N ALA A 446 16.03 -3.27 6.99
CA ALA A 446 15.39 -3.90 5.84
C ALA A 446 14.07 -3.18 5.52
N ALA A 447 13.78 -3.03 4.23
CA ALA A 447 12.58 -2.38 3.71
C ALA A 447 11.29 -2.95 4.33
N ASN A 448 10.58 -2.12 5.11
CA ASN A 448 9.22 -2.40 5.53
C ASN A 448 8.31 -2.38 4.30
N VAL A 449 7.92 -3.57 3.84
CA VAL A 449 6.76 -3.70 2.97
C VAL A 449 5.53 -3.40 3.81
N ILE A 450 4.81 -2.35 3.40
CA ILE A 450 3.54 -1.86 3.94
C ILE A 450 2.67 -3.03 4.42
N GLN A 451 2.58 -3.21 5.74
CA GLN A 451 1.38 -3.75 6.37
C GLN A 451 0.42 -2.57 6.51
N SER A 452 -0.80 -2.73 6.00
CA SER A 452 -1.90 -1.79 6.21
C SER A 452 -2.27 -1.75 7.70
N GLY A 453 -1.59 -0.88 8.46
CA GLY A 453 -1.86 -0.58 9.87
C GLY A 453 -3.01 0.42 10.09
N MET A 454 -3.85 0.70 9.08
CA MET A 454 -4.96 1.66 9.21
C MET A 454 -6.17 1.14 10.00
N VAL A 455 -6.12 -0.06 10.59
CA VAL A 455 -7.24 -0.63 11.36
C VAL A 455 -6.76 -1.13 12.73
N SER A 456 -6.10 -0.27 13.50
CA SER A 456 -5.80 -0.56 14.92
C SER A 456 -6.34 0.47 15.91
N ASP A 457 -6.64 1.70 15.47
CA ASP A 457 -7.03 2.78 16.40
C ASP A 457 -8.54 3.09 16.39
N PHE A 458 -9.34 2.37 15.62
CA PHE A 458 -10.76 2.70 15.43
C PHE A 458 -11.77 1.97 16.35
N SER A 459 -11.33 1.13 17.29
CA SER A 459 -12.27 0.25 18.02
C SER A 459 -12.54 0.56 19.50
N HIS A 460 -12.06 1.68 20.06
CA HIS A 460 -12.13 1.89 21.52
C HIS A 460 -12.63 3.25 22.01
N LEU A 461 -13.41 4.01 21.24
CA LEU A 461 -13.96 5.29 21.73
C LEU A 461 -15.47 5.36 21.64
N THR A 462 -16.10 5.71 22.76
CA THR A 462 -17.52 6.06 22.82
C THR A 462 -17.79 7.39 22.09
N LEU A 463 -19.03 7.61 21.67
CA LEU A 463 -19.46 8.80 20.93
C LEU A 463 -19.27 10.09 21.74
N GLU A 464 -19.34 10.00 23.06
CA GLU A 464 -19.04 11.09 24.01
C GLU A 464 -17.53 11.36 24.10
N GLU A 465 -16.68 10.33 24.11
CA GLU A 465 -15.21 10.49 24.11
C GLU A 465 -14.69 11.06 22.79
N TRP A 466 -15.38 10.82 21.67
CA TRP A 466 -15.10 11.45 20.37
C TRP A 466 -15.33 12.97 20.42
N ARG A 467 -16.45 13.40 21.00
CA ARG A 467 -16.75 14.83 21.19
C ARG A 467 -15.79 15.48 22.18
N GLN A 468 -15.43 14.79 23.26
CA GLN A 468 -14.48 15.29 24.25
C GLN A 468 -13.08 15.43 23.66
N ARG A 469 -12.58 14.46 22.88
CA ARG A 469 -11.29 14.55 22.18
C ARG A 469 -11.28 15.61 21.09
N GLU A 470 -12.38 15.81 20.37
CA GLU A 470 -12.48 16.90 19.39
C GLU A 470 -12.42 18.28 20.08
N GLN A 471 -13.07 18.42 21.24
CA GLN A 471 -12.98 19.61 22.07
C GLN A 471 -11.59 19.79 22.68
N ASP A 472 -10.94 18.73 23.16
CA ASP A 472 -9.59 18.77 23.73
C ASP A 472 -8.54 19.11 22.66
N VAL A 473 -8.69 18.61 21.42
CA VAL A 473 -7.84 18.96 20.28
C VAL A 473 -8.06 20.42 19.85
N ARG A 474 -9.30 20.92 19.87
CA ARG A 474 -9.59 22.35 19.62
C ARG A 474 -9.04 23.23 20.73
N LEU A 475 -9.16 22.82 21.99
CA LEU A 475 -8.64 23.53 23.16
C LEU A 475 -7.10 23.51 23.16
N PHE A 476 -6.47 22.40 22.78
CA PHE A 476 -5.02 22.24 22.61
C PHE A 476 -4.48 23.09 21.47
N LYS A 477 -5.17 23.14 20.32
CA LYS A 477 -4.84 24.08 19.22
C LYS A 477 -4.99 25.53 19.65
N SER A 478 -6.00 25.86 20.46
CA SER A 478 -6.15 27.22 21.03
C SER A 478 -5.03 27.56 22.02
N LYS A 479 -4.63 26.62 22.90
CA LYS A 479 -3.52 26.77 23.84
C LYS A 479 -2.17 26.89 23.13
N GLN A 480 -1.95 26.12 22.06
CA GLN A 480 -0.77 26.25 21.19
C GLN A 480 -0.76 27.59 20.44
N THR A 481 -1.91 28.09 19.99
CA THR A 481 -2.01 29.41 19.34
C THR A 481 -1.73 30.54 20.33
N ILE A 482 -2.22 30.42 21.57
CA ILE A 482 -1.97 31.38 22.66
C ILE A 482 -0.49 31.32 23.12
N GLN A 483 0.11 30.14 23.23
CA GLN A 483 1.54 29.98 23.54
C GLN A 483 2.44 30.49 22.40
N HIS A 484 2.05 30.26 21.15
CA HIS A 484 2.74 30.79 19.97
C HIS A 484 2.66 32.32 19.90
N ASN A 485 1.50 32.90 20.20
CA ASN A 485 1.32 34.35 20.27
C ASN A 485 2.05 34.98 21.47
N ASN A 486 2.09 34.31 22.62
CA ASN A 486 2.83 34.77 23.80
C ASN A 486 4.36 34.71 23.60
N MET A 487 4.88 33.72 22.85
CA MET A 487 6.30 33.69 22.45
C MET A 487 6.66 34.85 21.52
N LEU A 488 5.76 35.27 20.63
CA LEU A 488 5.98 36.38 19.69
C LEU A 488 5.95 37.77 20.38
N ILE A 489 5.31 37.88 21.55
CA ILE A 489 5.28 39.11 22.35
C ILE A 489 6.59 39.33 23.12
N ILE A 490 7.28 38.26 23.52
CA ILE A 490 8.55 38.31 24.29
C ILE A 490 9.72 38.79 23.41
N GLU A 491 9.66 38.58 22.08
CA GLU A 491 10.71 38.97 21.13
C GLU A 491 10.61 40.42 20.62
N GLY A 492 9.68 41.24 21.14
CA GLY A 492 9.59 42.67 20.79
C GLY A 492 9.18 42.96 19.33
N ILE A 493 8.69 41.95 18.61
CA ILE A 493 8.19 42.08 17.25
C ILE A 493 6.73 42.52 17.33
N THR A 494 6.47 43.80 17.11
CA THR A 494 5.09 44.29 16.93
C THR A 494 4.51 43.64 15.66
N PRO A 495 3.26 43.16 15.71
CA PRO A 495 2.67 42.38 14.63
C PRO A 495 2.29 43.31 13.47
N THR A 496 3.24 43.57 12.57
CA THR A 496 2.92 43.94 11.19
C THR A 496 2.72 42.65 10.39
N THR A 497 1.47 42.40 10.08
CA THR A 497 0.96 41.36 9.19
C THR A 497 1.58 41.46 7.79
N ASN A 498 2.71 40.79 7.57
CA ASN A 498 3.19 40.50 6.23
C ASN A 498 3.64 39.04 6.13
N SER A 499 2.68 38.23 5.70
CA SER A 499 2.83 36.90 5.11
C SER A 499 4.01 36.85 4.12
N ARG A 500 4.95 35.93 4.32
CA ARG A 500 5.91 35.53 3.28
C ARG A 500 5.45 34.24 2.61
N TYR A 501 4.37 34.35 1.83
CA TYR A 501 4.25 33.62 0.57
C TYR A 501 4.46 34.65 -0.55
N ARG A 502 5.51 34.47 -1.34
CA ARG A 502 5.74 35.18 -2.61
C ARG A 502 5.88 34.14 -3.75
N PRO A 503 5.55 34.50 -5.00
CA PRO A 503 4.55 33.81 -5.83
C PRO A 503 5.10 32.72 -6.77
N LEU A 504 4.20 31.84 -7.23
CA LEU A 504 4.37 30.97 -8.40
C LEU A 504 4.34 31.83 -9.67
N ASP A 505 5.51 32.12 -10.24
CA ASP A 505 5.60 32.92 -11.45
C ASP A 505 5.42 32.04 -12.70
N ASN A 506 4.16 31.95 -13.17
CA ASN A 506 3.71 32.04 -14.58
C ASN A 506 2.48 31.15 -14.84
N ILE A 507 1.31 31.76 -15.04
CA ILE A 507 0.15 31.09 -15.67
C ILE A 507 0.55 30.76 -17.11
N GLU A 508 0.45 29.50 -17.54
CA GLU A 508 0.82 29.18 -18.92
C GLU A 508 -0.13 29.85 -19.93
N PRO A 509 0.40 30.41 -21.03
CA PRO A 509 -0.42 31.05 -22.05
C PRO A 509 -1.53 30.14 -22.60
N LYS A 510 -2.70 30.70 -22.90
CA LYS A 510 -3.85 29.96 -23.45
C LYS A 510 -3.59 29.41 -24.86
N ASP A 511 -2.62 29.97 -25.57
CA ASP A 511 -2.23 29.65 -26.96
C ASP A 511 -1.12 28.60 -27.08
N CYS A 512 -0.70 27.96 -25.99
CA CYS A 512 0.22 26.82 -26.03
C CYS A 512 -0.50 25.50 -26.31
N CYS A 513 0.25 24.50 -26.77
CA CYS A 513 -0.28 23.16 -27.06
C CYS A 513 -0.95 22.53 -25.83
N VAL A 514 -2.23 22.15 -25.93
CA VAL A 514 -2.99 21.58 -24.80
C VAL A 514 -2.41 20.26 -24.26
N MET A 515 -1.65 19.53 -25.09
CA MET A 515 -1.11 18.21 -24.74
C MET A 515 0.29 18.24 -24.13
N CYS A 516 1.11 19.24 -24.46
CA CYS A 516 2.53 19.28 -24.09
C CYS A 516 3.07 20.66 -23.72
N ASN A 517 2.20 21.69 -23.68
CA ASN A 517 2.52 23.09 -23.38
C ASN A 517 3.56 23.76 -24.31
N THR A 518 3.91 23.13 -25.43
CA THR A 518 4.85 23.71 -26.40
C THR A 518 4.20 24.88 -27.14
N SER A 519 4.98 25.94 -27.33
CA SER A 519 4.62 27.14 -28.09
C SER A 519 5.73 27.41 -29.13
N PRO A 520 5.41 27.88 -30.35
CA PRO A 520 4.08 28.21 -30.85
C PRO A 520 3.24 26.96 -31.15
N ALA A 521 1.91 27.08 -31.01
CA ALA A 521 0.96 26.04 -31.35
C ALA A 521 -0.11 26.59 -32.30
N ILE A 522 -0.68 25.71 -33.12
CA ILE A 522 -1.65 26.06 -34.15
C ILE A 522 -3.04 25.69 -33.65
N GLN A 523 -4.00 26.61 -33.81
CA GLN A 523 -5.39 26.35 -33.45
C GLN A 523 -5.99 25.20 -34.26
N CYS A 524 -6.91 24.48 -33.64
CA CYS A 524 -7.76 23.54 -34.38
C CYS A 524 -8.58 24.30 -35.42
N ALA A 525 -8.38 23.99 -36.70
CA ALA A 525 -9.04 24.67 -37.82
C ALA A 525 -10.58 24.60 -37.80
N GLN A 526 -11.16 23.61 -37.10
CA GLN A 526 -12.60 23.42 -37.03
C GLN A 526 -13.25 24.21 -35.89
N CYS A 527 -12.83 23.98 -34.64
CA CYS A 527 -13.46 24.61 -33.47
C CYS A 527 -12.78 25.90 -33.00
N GLN A 528 -11.54 26.15 -33.40
CA GLN A 528 -10.71 27.30 -32.99
C GLN A 528 -10.60 27.50 -31.46
N SER A 529 -10.84 26.44 -30.67
CA SER A 529 -11.00 26.49 -29.20
C SER A 529 -9.82 25.89 -28.43
N THR A 530 -8.87 25.27 -29.13
CA THR A 530 -7.68 24.63 -28.56
C THR A 530 -6.53 24.65 -29.55
N TYR A 531 -5.30 24.47 -29.07
CA TYR A 531 -4.06 24.61 -29.82
C TYR A 531 -3.22 23.32 -29.75
N TYR A 532 -2.53 23.00 -30.85
CA TYR A 532 -1.62 21.86 -30.94
C TYR A 532 -0.30 22.26 -31.62
N CYS A 533 0.83 21.80 -31.09
CA CYS A 533 2.14 22.06 -31.72
C CYS A 533 2.46 21.09 -32.86
N SER A 534 1.77 19.94 -32.95
CA SER A 534 2.01 18.91 -33.96
C SER A 534 0.75 18.12 -34.30
N SER A 535 0.80 17.41 -35.43
CA SER A 535 -0.24 16.45 -35.83
C SER A 535 -0.42 15.33 -34.79
N ASP A 536 0.64 14.96 -34.09
CA ASP A 536 0.61 13.84 -33.14
C ASP A 536 -0.08 14.24 -31.85
N CYS A 537 0.20 15.46 -31.34
CA CYS A 537 -0.55 16.03 -30.22
C CYS A 537 -2.05 16.15 -30.57
N LYS A 538 -2.37 16.56 -31.81
CA LYS A 538 -3.74 16.62 -32.29
C LYS A 538 -4.39 15.24 -32.36
N LYS A 539 -3.71 14.23 -32.92
CA LYS A 539 -4.20 12.85 -33.00
C LYS A 539 -4.42 12.23 -31.62
N SER A 540 -3.53 12.51 -30.67
CA SER A 540 -3.64 12.00 -29.31
C SER A 540 -4.84 12.57 -28.57
N ASP A 541 -5.18 13.85 -28.78
CA ASP A 541 -6.35 14.47 -28.17
C ASP A 541 -7.66 14.16 -28.94
N PHE A 542 -7.55 13.82 -30.23
CA PHE A 542 -8.68 13.70 -31.16
C PHE A 542 -9.86 12.86 -30.64
N PRO A 543 -9.67 11.68 -30.03
CA PRO A 543 -10.81 10.87 -29.57
C PRO A 543 -11.69 11.61 -28.56
N SER A 544 -11.09 12.30 -27.58
CA SER A 544 -11.83 13.13 -26.62
C SER A 544 -12.31 14.43 -27.26
N HIS A 545 -11.42 15.13 -27.97
CA HIS A 545 -11.72 16.42 -28.61
C HIS A 545 -12.89 16.35 -29.61
N SER A 546 -12.99 15.24 -30.35
CA SER A 546 -14.00 15.05 -31.40
C SER A 546 -15.44 15.06 -30.86
N LEU A 547 -15.65 14.68 -29.60
CA LEU A 547 -16.96 14.67 -28.93
C LEU A 547 -17.64 16.04 -28.94
N LEU A 548 -16.86 17.11 -28.80
CA LEU A 548 -17.37 18.48 -28.73
C LEU A 548 -16.85 19.39 -29.85
N CYS A 549 -15.84 19.00 -30.62
CA CYS A 549 -15.24 19.85 -31.65
C CYS A 549 -16.26 20.36 -32.68
N LYS A 550 -17.10 19.47 -33.21
CA LYS A 550 -18.17 19.85 -34.16
C LYS A 550 -19.24 20.69 -33.48
N GLN A 551 -19.65 20.34 -32.27
CA GLN A 551 -20.64 21.12 -31.51
C GLN A 551 -20.13 22.54 -31.24
N PHE A 552 -18.84 22.71 -30.91
CA PHE A 552 -18.24 24.02 -30.65
C PHE A 552 -18.19 24.91 -31.89
N ALA A 553 -17.91 24.32 -33.06
CA ALA A 553 -17.87 25.02 -34.34
C ALA A 553 -19.27 25.41 -34.86
N THR A 554 -20.32 24.70 -34.44
CA THR A 554 -21.69 24.85 -34.95
C THR A 554 -22.69 25.30 -33.89
N GLN A 555 -22.22 25.66 -32.69
CA GLN A 555 -23.08 26.08 -31.58
C GLN A 555 -23.89 27.32 -31.99
N SER A 556 -25.17 27.33 -31.61
CA SER A 556 -26.05 28.47 -31.82
C SER A 556 -25.53 29.74 -31.14
N ASP A 557 -25.94 30.89 -31.69
CA ASP A 557 -25.57 32.20 -31.16
C ASP A 557 -25.93 32.32 -29.68
N ARG A 558 -25.11 33.09 -28.96
CA ARG A 558 -25.29 33.32 -27.53
C ARG A 558 -26.64 34.02 -27.30
N PRO A 559 -27.56 33.47 -26.49
CA PRO A 559 -28.89 34.04 -26.29
C PRO A 559 -28.90 35.44 -25.69
N SER A 560 -27.97 35.73 -24.77
CA SER A 560 -27.76 37.08 -24.22
C SER A 560 -26.36 37.22 -23.61
N PRO A 561 -25.85 38.44 -23.35
CA PRO A 561 -24.54 38.65 -22.72
C PRO A 561 -24.37 37.95 -21.36
N GLU A 562 -25.49 37.78 -20.64
CA GLU A 562 -25.59 37.12 -19.33
C GLU A 562 -25.51 35.59 -19.42
N HIS A 563 -25.50 35.01 -20.63
CA HIS A 563 -25.27 33.58 -20.80
C HIS A 563 -23.78 33.27 -20.94
N LYS A 564 -23.35 32.18 -20.31
CA LYS A 564 -22.00 31.63 -20.45
C LYS A 564 -22.05 30.25 -21.07
N ARG A 565 -21.05 29.95 -21.89
CA ARG A 565 -20.90 28.63 -22.49
C ARG A 565 -20.46 27.64 -21.42
N ALA A 566 -21.17 26.53 -21.29
CA ALA A 566 -20.86 25.45 -20.36
C ALA A 566 -20.86 24.10 -21.09
N ILE A 567 -20.23 23.09 -20.48
CA ILE A 567 -20.34 21.70 -20.91
C ILE A 567 -21.30 20.99 -19.95
N PHE A 568 -22.29 20.31 -20.49
CA PHE A 568 -23.23 19.49 -19.75
C PHE A 568 -22.99 18.01 -20.00
N PHE A 569 -22.99 17.23 -18.93
CA PHE A 569 -22.89 15.77 -18.97
C PHE A 569 -24.23 15.17 -18.55
N PRO A 570 -25.13 14.86 -19.51
CA PRO A 570 -26.39 14.19 -19.21
C PRO A 570 -26.14 12.80 -18.63
N VAL A 571 -26.98 12.36 -17.69
CA VAL A 571 -26.83 11.03 -17.04
C VAL A 571 -27.06 9.90 -18.04
N ASP A 572 -28.11 10.03 -18.84
CA ASP A 572 -28.58 8.98 -19.75
C ASP A 572 -27.96 9.04 -21.15
N GLY A 573 -27.33 10.17 -21.50
CA GLY A 573 -26.64 10.35 -22.77
C GLY A 573 -25.21 9.79 -22.74
N ASP A 574 -24.72 9.34 -23.88
CA ASP A 574 -23.35 8.87 -24.09
C ASP A 574 -22.39 9.98 -24.57
N GLU A 575 -22.92 11.13 -24.99
CA GLU A 575 -22.12 12.28 -25.43
C GLU A 575 -22.27 13.48 -24.48
N PRO A 576 -21.21 14.28 -24.26
CA PRO A 576 -21.30 15.58 -23.62
C PRO A 576 -21.93 16.60 -24.58
N CYS A 577 -22.57 17.64 -24.03
CA CYS A 577 -23.25 18.67 -24.82
C CYS A 577 -22.76 20.07 -24.47
N LEU A 578 -22.65 20.97 -25.46
CA LEU A 578 -22.47 22.41 -25.18
C LEU A 578 -23.82 23.06 -24.91
N ILE A 579 -23.90 23.84 -23.83
CA ILE A 579 -25.09 24.57 -23.43
C ILE A 579 -24.76 26.03 -23.15
N TRP A 580 -25.80 26.88 -23.21
CA TRP A 580 -25.75 28.26 -22.73
C TRP A 580 -26.46 28.31 -21.37
N ILE A 581 -25.73 28.62 -20.31
CA ILE A 581 -26.31 28.73 -18.96
C ILE A 581 -26.50 30.22 -18.58
N PRO A 582 -27.68 30.61 -18.06
CA PRO A 582 -27.89 31.97 -17.59
C PRO A 582 -27.12 32.24 -16.29
N CYS A 583 -26.37 33.34 -16.27
CA CYS A 583 -25.66 33.88 -15.11
C CYS A 583 -26.27 35.24 -14.75
N ARG A 584 -26.96 35.34 -13.61
CA ARG A 584 -27.59 36.60 -13.17
C ARG A 584 -26.72 37.29 -12.14
N HIS A 585 -26.56 38.61 -12.27
CA HIS A 585 -25.94 39.42 -11.23
C HIS A 585 -26.84 39.48 -9.99
N GLN A 586 -26.26 39.16 -8.84
CA GLN A 586 -26.82 39.35 -7.51
C GLN A 586 -25.97 40.42 -6.81
N TYR A 587 -26.60 41.20 -5.94
CA TYR A 587 -25.93 42.24 -5.14
C TYR A 587 -26.27 42.02 -3.67
N ASP A 588 -25.27 42.11 -2.80
CA ASP A 588 -25.54 42.23 -1.36
C ASP A 588 -25.83 43.71 -1.04
N GLU A 589 -27.02 43.99 -0.53
CA GLU A 589 -27.43 45.34 -0.12
C GLU A 589 -26.54 45.92 1.00
N LYS A 590 -25.81 45.07 1.75
CA LYS A 590 -24.98 45.51 2.89
C LYS A 590 -23.55 45.88 2.52
N ASP A 591 -22.94 45.13 1.58
CA ASP A 591 -21.50 45.26 1.28
C ASP A 591 -21.23 45.77 -0.15
N GLY A 592 -22.24 45.89 -1.01
CA GLY A 592 -22.10 46.42 -2.38
C GLY A 592 -21.30 45.54 -3.34
N ILE A 593 -20.91 44.33 -2.92
CA ILE A 593 -20.17 43.37 -3.75
C ILE A 593 -21.19 42.56 -4.56
N GLY A 594 -21.12 42.68 -5.89
CA GLY A 594 -21.92 41.86 -6.80
C GLY A 594 -21.24 40.52 -7.13
N TRP A 595 -22.01 39.45 -7.23
CA TRP A 595 -21.57 38.13 -7.74
C TRP A 595 -22.52 37.63 -8.82
N LYS A 596 -22.07 36.68 -9.66
CA LYS A 596 -22.94 36.05 -10.65
C LYS A 596 -23.46 34.72 -10.15
N GLN A 597 -24.78 34.63 -9.97
CA GLN A 597 -25.45 33.39 -9.68
C GLN A 597 -25.85 32.69 -10.98
N ILE A 598 -25.29 31.50 -11.19
CA ILE A 598 -25.79 30.56 -12.20
C ILE A 598 -27.07 29.88 -11.72
N ASP A 599 -27.95 29.55 -12.66
CA ASP A 599 -29.08 28.63 -12.42
C ASP A 599 -28.77 27.24 -12.99
N PRO A 600 -28.19 26.32 -12.20
CA PRO A 600 -27.83 24.99 -12.66
C PRO A 600 -29.00 24.00 -12.60
N TYR A 601 -30.11 24.35 -11.95
CA TYR A 601 -31.20 23.42 -11.63
C TYR A 601 -31.98 22.88 -12.84
N PRO A 602 -32.14 23.63 -13.96
CA PRO A 602 -32.68 23.05 -15.19
C PRO A 602 -31.90 21.82 -15.69
N TYR A 603 -30.63 21.67 -15.28
CA TYR A 603 -29.75 20.59 -15.70
C TYR A 603 -29.42 19.60 -14.56
N LEU A 604 -29.37 20.06 -13.29
CA LEU A 604 -29.08 19.19 -12.13
C LEU A 604 -30.31 18.45 -11.58
N GLY A 605 -31.51 18.88 -11.93
CA GLY A 605 -32.77 18.27 -11.51
C GLY A 605 -33.78 19.30 -10.98
N ALA A 606 -35.06 19.07 -11.29
CA ALA A 606 -36.17 19.93 -10.87
C ALA A 606 -36.38 19.96 -9.34
N ASP A 607 -35.82 18.98 -8.64
CA ASP A 607 -35.81 18.85 -7.18
C ASP A 607 -34.86 19.84 -6.49
N LYS A 608 -34.10 20.64 -7.25
CA LYS A 608 -33.20 21.69 -6.76
C LYS A 608 -32.24 21.21 -5.66
N PRO A 609 -31.41 20.19 -5.95
CA PRO A 609 -30.53 19.57 -4.97
C PRO A 609 -29.48 20.54 -4.41
N PHE A 610 -28.96 20.24 -3.22
CA PHE A 610 -27.72 20.90 -2.76
C PHE A 610 -26.60 20.64 -3.77
N LYS A 611 -25.98 21.72 -4.24
CA LYS A 611 -24.90 21.67 -5.23
C LYS A 611 -23.54 21.76 -4.55
N LYS A 612 -22.58 21.02 -5.08
CA LYS A 612 -21.16 21.13 -4.73
C LYS A 612 -20.35 21.47 -5.96
N ILE A 613 -19.26 22.21 -5.75
CA ILE A 613 -18.38 22.70 -6.82
C ILE A 613 -16.97 22.17 -6.57
N MET A 614 -16.47 21.38 -7.50
CA MET A 614 -15.07 21.01 -7.57
C MET A 614 -14.33 21.99 -8.49
N ARG A 615 -13.23 22.58 -8.02
CA ARG A 615 -12.44 23.56 -8.77
C ARG A 615 -11.10 22.97 -9.17
N ILE A 616 -10.76 23.08 -10.44
CA ILE A 616 -9.49 22.62 -11.01
C ILE A 616 -8.69 23.86 -11.40
N GLU A 617 -7.71 24.20 -10.57
CA GLU A 617 -6.76 25.30 -10.79
C GLU A 617 -5.46 24.81 -11.45
N HIS A 618 -5.15 23.53 -11.29
CA HIS A 618 -3.95 22.88 -11.81
C HIS A 618 -4.29 21.53 -12.44
N ASN A 619 -3.76 21.27 -13.64
CA ASN A 619 -3.78 19.96 -14.29
C ASN A 619 -2.42 19.28 -14.08
N PRO A 620 -2.33 18.26 -13.21
CA PRO A 620 -1.06 17.59 -12.93
C PRO A 620 -0.61 16.66 -14.06
N VAL A 621 -1.53 16.10 -14.85
CA VAL A 621 -1.20 15.18 -15.96
C VAL A 621 -0.45 15.91 -17.07
N ARG A 622 -0.85 17.15 -17.35
CA ARG A 622 -0.22 18.00 -18.39
C ARG A 622 0.69 19.05 -17.80
N CYS A 623 0.77 19.12 -16.48
CA CYS A 623 1.63 20.06 -15.76
C CYS A 623 1.32 21.51 -16.15
N ARG A 624 0.03 21.87 -16.11
CA ARG A 624 -0.48 23.19 -16.53
C ARG A 624 -1.22 23.87 -15.38
N ASN A 625 -0.85 25.11 -15.10
CA ASN A 625 -1.45 26.00 -14.12
C ASN A 625 -2.45 26.96 -14.79
N LEU A 626 -3.72 26.84 -14.44
CA LEU A 626 -4.82 27.61 -15.03
C LEU A 626 -5.06 28.91 -14.25
N GLY A 627 -4.82 28.89 -12.93
CA GLY A 627 -5.01 30.01 -12.04
C GLY A 627 -4.61 29.70 -10.60
N SER A 628 -4.75 30.67 -9.72
CA SER A 628 -4.51 30.54 -8.29
C SER A 628 -5.46 31.45 -7.52
N GLY A 629 -5.77 31.11 -6.27
CA GLY A 629 -6.44 32.04 -5.36
C GLY A 629 -7.91 31.79 -5.03
N PHE A 630 -8.48 30.63 -5.38
CA PHE A 630 -9.85 30.30 -4.93
C PHE A 630 -9.88 29.60 -3.55
N VAL A 631 -8.72 29.53 -2.87
CA VAL A 631 -8.55 29.21 -1.44
C VAL A 631 -8.36 30.53 -0.65
N ARG A 632 -8.96 30.67 0.55
CA ARG A 632 -8.86 31.90 1.37
C ARG A 632 -7.38 32.29 1.55
N PHE A 633 -7.06 33.56 1.25
CA PHE A 633 -5.74 34.23 1.43
C PHE A 633 -4.66 34.06 0.32
N ALA A 634 -4.96 33.45 -0.84
CA ALA A 634 -4.02 33.39 -1.98
C ALA A 634 -4.23 34.54 -3.02
N ARG A 635 -3.19 34.85 -3.82
CA ARG A 635 -3.29 35.83 -4.92
C ARG A 635 -4.30 35.35 -5.96
N LYS A 636 -5.19 36.24 -6.37
CA LYS A 636 -6.30 35.96 -7.29
C LYS A 636 -5.89 36.22 -8.74
N GLU A 637 -5.29 35.23 -9.39
CA GLU A 637 -4.87 35.34 -10.80
C GLU A 637 -5.35 34.12 -11.61
N GLY A 638 -5.56 34.29 -12.92
CA GLY A 638 -6.01 33.22 -13.82
C GLY A 638 -7.46 32.78 -13.64
N TYR A 639 -7.76 31.51 -13.88
CA TYR A 639 -9.10 30.93 -13.82
C TYR A 639 -9.07 29.48 -13.29
N CYS A 640 -10.24 28.91 -13.00
CA CYS A 640 -10.39 27.48 -12.67
C CYS A 640 -11.44 26.81 -13.56
N VAL A 641 -11.34 25.50 -13.74
CA VAL A 641 -12.43 24.70 -14.32
C VAL A 641 -13.33 24.22 -13.17
N SER A 642 -14.56 24.70 -13.14
CA SER A 642 -15.54 24.43 -12.07
C SER A 642 -16.52 23.35 -12.52
N LEU A 643 -16.42 22.17 -11.91
CA LEU A 643 -17.35 21.05 -12.09
C LEU A 643 -18.41 21.10 -10.98
N ILE A 644 -19.66 21.31 -11.38
CA ILE A 644 -20.81 21.45 -10.49
C ILE A 644 -21.63 20.18 -10.56
N HIS A 645 -21.92 19.60 -9.39
CA HIS A 645 -22.66 18.35 -9.26
C HIS A 645 -23.57 18.38 -8.02
N ARG A 646 -24.45 17.38 -7.91
CA ARG A 646 -25.31 17.16 -6.73
C ARG A 646 -24.42 16.72 -5.56
N ASP A 647 -24.55 17.30 -4.36
CA ASP A 647 -23.69 16.92 -3.22
C ASP A 647 -24.01 15.50 -2.71
N ASP A 648 -25.28 15.12 -2.76
CA ASP A 648 -25.80 13.86 -2.23
C ASP A 648 -25.89 12.72 -3.26
N TYR A 649 -25.21 12.81 -4.42
CA TYR A 649 -25.34 11.82 -5.51
C TYR A 649 -25.06 10.35 -5.10
N LEU A 650 -24.37 10.14 -3.99
CA LEU A 650 -24.06 8.80 -3.46
C LEU A 650 -25.24 8.14 -2.71
N LYS A 651 -26.23 8.92 -2.27
CA LYS A 651 -27.35 8.45 -1.44
C LYS A 651 -28.72 8.89 -1.93
N ASP A 652 -28.79 9.80 -2.91
CA ASP A 652 -30.06 10.31 -3.48
C ASP A 652 -30.63 9.45 -4.62
N GLY A 653 -30.01 8.30 -4.91
CA GLY A 653 -30.41 7.40 -5.99
C GLY A 653 -29.89 7.78 -7.37
N SER A 654 -28.99 8.77 -7.49
CA SER A 654 -28.36 9.12 -8.76
C SER A 654 -27.66 7.92 -9.41
N THR A 655 -27.94 7.70 -10.69
CA THR A 655 -27.33 6.64 -11.50
C THR A 655 -26.00 7.10 -12.11
N THR A 656 -25.20 6.15 -12.60
CA THR A 656 -23.90 6.39 -13.24
C THR A 656 -24.03 7.34 -14.42
N ASN A 657 -23.20 8.39 -14.46
CA ASN A 657 -23.20 9.34 -15.56
C ASN A 657 -22.49 8.73 -16.78
N LYS A 658 -23.27 8.26 -17.76
CA LYS A 658 -22.75 7.59 -18.96
C LYS A 658 -21.93 8.54 -19.84
N SER A 659 -22.31 9.81 -19.90
CA SER A 659 -21.62 10.85 -20.69
C SER A 659 -20.19 11.08 -20.17
N ILE A 660 -19.99 11.13 -18.85
CA ILE A 660 -18.64 11.21 -18.24
C ILE A 660 -17.85 9.92 -18.52
N LEU A 661 -18.46 8.75 -18.33
CA LEU A 661 -17.81 7.46 -18.57
C LEU A 661 -17.32 7.34 -20.03
N ALA A 662 -18.14 7.74 -21.00
CA ALA A 662 -17.77 7.76 -22.42
C ALA A 662 -16.67 8.79 -22.71
N SER A 663 -16.77 10.00 -22.16
CA SER A 663 -15.78 11.08 -22.35
C SER A 663 -14.39 10.72 -21.79
N VAL A 664 -14.35 10.03 -20.65
CA VAL A 664 -13.12 9.54 -20.04
C VAL A 664 -12.57 8.33 -20.80
N ARG A 665 -13.40 7.38 -21.22
CA ARG A 665 -12.97 6.24 -22.08
C ARG A 665 -12.38 6.69 -23.41
N ALA A 666 -12.92 7.76 -23.99
CA ALA A 666 -12.33 8.38 -25.18
C ALA A 666 -10.94 8.99 -24.87
N SER A 667 -10.67 9.36 -23.62
CA SER A 667 -9.44 10.02 -23.20
C SER A 667 -8.34 9.07 -22.73
N CYS A 668 -8.66 7.85 -22.29
CA CYS A 668 -7.71 6.83 -21.85
C CYS A 668 -8.27 5.42 -21.92
N THR A 669 -7.39 4.43 -22.08
CA THR A 669 -7.76 3.00 -22.12
C THR A 669 -7.89 2.34 -20.73
N SER A 670 -7.52 3.05 -19.66
CA SER A 670 -7.53 2.55 -18.28
C SER A 670 -8.93 2.57 -17.67
N THR A 671 -9.21 1.63 -16.76
CA THR A 671 -10.46 1.58 -15.98
C THR A 671 -10.56 2.80 -15.06
N ILE A 672 -11.74 3.44 -15.01
CA ILE A 672 -11.94 4.65 -14.19
C ILE A 672 -11.89 4.27 -12.70
N PRO A 673 -11.03 4.91 -11.89
CA PRO A 673 -10.91 4.60 -10.45
C PRO A 673 -12.14 4.98 -9.62
N HIS A 674 -12.95 5.91 -10.12
CA HIS A 674 -14.08 6.50 -9.41
C HIS A 674 -15.34 6.56 -10.28
N GLU A 675 -16.47 6.12 -9.72
CA GLU A 675 -17.75 6.16 -10.40
C GLU A 675 -18.44 7.52 -10.16
N PHE A 676 -18.58 8.32 -11.22
CA PHE A 676 -19.30 9.60 -11.18
C PHE A 676 -20.79 9.37 -11.46
N ARG A 677 -21.67 9.83 -10.57
CA ARG A 677 -23.13 9.66 -10.66
C ARG A 677 -23.87 10.99 -10.74
N GLY A 678 -25.03 10.99 -11.37
CA GLY A 678 -25.90 12.15 -11.52
C GLY A 678 -25.42 13.15 -12.59
N PRO A 679 -26.27 14.11 -12.96
CA PRO A 679 -25.96 15.09 -13.99
C PRO A 679 -24.88 16.08 -13.50
N MET A 680 -24.02 16.54 -14.41
CA MET A 680 -22.95 17.47 -14.06
C MET A 680 -22.79 18.58 -15.10
N ILE A 681 -22.38 19.76 -14.64
CA ILE A 681 -22.17 20.95 -15.47
C ILE A 681 -20.75 21.48 -15.23
N VAL A 682 -20.08 21.91 -16.28
CA VAL A 682 -18.72 22.46 -16.20
C VAL A 682 -18.64 23.84 -16.81
N LEU A 683 -18.03 24.75 -16.06
CA LEU A 683 -17.85 26.16 -16.39
C LEU A 683 -16.41 26.61 -16.14
N GLN A 684 -16.00 27.67 -16.83
CA GLN A 684 -14.75 28.37 -16.50
C GLN A 684 -15.04 29.39 -15.39
N GLY A 685 -14.58 29.12 -14.18
CA GLY A 685 -14.74 30.00 -13.02
C GLY A 685 -13.64 31.07 -12.96
N LEU A 686 -14.04 32.31 -12.72
CA LEU A 686 -13.18 33.46 -12.52
C LEU A 686 -13.26 33.96 -11.08
N HIS A 687 -12.29 34.77 -10.68
CA HIS A 687 -12.28 35.44 -9.39
C HIS A 687 -13.56 36.26 -9.17
N HIS A 688 -13.91 36.45 -7.89
CA HIS A 688 -15.14 37.16 -7.48
C HIS A 688 -16.44 36.48 -7.92
N GLU A 689 -16.42 35.14 -8.02
CA GLU A 689 -17.61 34.34 -8.37
C GLU A 689 -18.21 34.72 -9.74
N ASP A 690 -17.35 35.09 -10.70
CA ASP A 690 -17.71 35.30 -12.09
C ASP A 690 -17.40 34.05 -12.95
N TYR A 691 -17.91 34.00 -14.16
CA TYR A 691 -17.76 32.90 -15.10
C TYR A 691 -17.42 33.39 -16.51
N ALA A 692 -16.54 32.66 -17.19
CA ALA A 692 -16.20 32.82 -18.60
C ALA A 692 -16.76 31.68 -19.45
N ASP A 693 -16.69 31.83 -20.77
CA ASP A 693 -17.01 30.75 -21.69
C ASP A 693 -15.95 29.64 -21.58
N ILE A 694 -16.43 28.40 -21.37
CA ILE A 694 -15.56 27.23 -21.37
C ILE A 694 -14.99 26.94 -22.77
N THR A 695 -13.76 26.47 -22.81
CA THR A 695 -13.04 26.09 -24.04
C THR A 695 -12.83 24.58 -24.15
N LEU A 696 -12.43 24.10 -25.32
CA LEU A 696 -12.06 22.68 -25.48
C LEU A 696 -10.70 22.34 -24.85
N ALA A 697 -9.86 23.35 -24.57
CA ALA A 697 -8.71 23.15 -23.70
C ALA A 697 -9.13 22.81 -22.26
N ASP A 698 -10.15 23.49 -21.73
CA ASP A 698 -10.70 23.22 -20.40
C ASP A 698 -11.33 21.82 -20.32
N PHE A 699 -11.97 21.36 -21.40
CA PHE A 699 -12.49 20.00 -21.50
C PHE A 699 -11.37 18.96 -21.36
N ARG A 700 -10.23 19.16 -22.04
CA ARG A 700 -9.06 18.28 -21.88
C ARG A 700 -8.55 18.27 -20.44
N HIS A 701 -8.48 19.45 -19.81
CA HIS A 701 -8.02 19.55 -18.43
C HIS A 701 -8.96 18.88 -17.42
N LEU A 702 -10.27 18.99 -17.65
CA LEU A 702 -11.27 18.25 -16.89
C LEU A 702 -11.09 16.73 -17.04
N MET A 703 -10.95 16.23 -18.26
CA MET A 703 -10.82 14.79 -18.50
C MET A 703 -9.55 14.22 -17.84
N ASP A 704 -8.42 14.92 -17.94
CA ASP A 704 -7.18 14.55 -17.25
C ASP A 704 -7.37 14.51 -15.73
N TYR A 705 -8.07 15.50 -15.17
CA TYR A 705 -8.39 15.54 -13.75
C TYR A 705 -9.24 14.34 -13.33
N LEU A 706 -10.34 14.05 -14.05
CA LEU A 706 -11.24 12.94 -13.74
C LEU A 706 -10.55 11.57 -13.81
N ILE A 707 -9.60 11.38 -14.73
CA ILE A 707 -8.77 10.18 -14.82
C ILE A 707 -7.86 10.06 -13.59
N SER A 708 -7.26 11.18 -13.16
CA SER A 708 -6.32 11.21 -12.04
C SER A 708 -6.98 11.22 -10.66
N TYR A 709 -8.29 11.48 -10.59
CA TYR A 709 -9.02 11.68 -9.34
C TYR A 709 -9.00 10.43 -8.45
N ARG A 710 -8.51 10.58 -7.21
CA ARG A 710 -8.34 9.52 -6.18
C ARG A 710 -7.38 8.38 -6.53
N ASN A 711 -6.60 8.51 -7.60
CA ASN A 711 -5.59 7.53 -7.95
C ASN A 711 -4.21 8.04 -7.50
N THR A 712 -3.63 7.42 -6.47
CA THR A 712 -2.26 7.70 -6.01
C THR A 712 -1.20 7.11 -6.95
N ASN A 713 -1.60 6.25 -7.89
CA ASN A 713 -0.75 5.50 -8.82
C ASN A 713 -0.80 6.06 -10.26
N VAL A 714 -1.32 7.27 -10.47
CA VAL A 714 -1.38 7.91 -11.81
C VAL A 714 0.02 8.20 -12.37
N ARG A 715 1.04 8.23 -11.51
CA ARG A 715 2.43 8.37 -11.95
C ARG A 715 2.90 7.24 -12.86
N GLU A 716 2.29 6.06 -12.81
CA GLU A 716 2.67 4.90 -13.66
C GLU A 716 1.57 4.42 -14.62
N SER A 717 0.32 4.88 -14.50
CA SER A 717 -0.83 4.28 -15.23
C SER A 717 -1.40 5.11 -16.39
N VAL A 718 -0.78 6.23 -16.75
CA VAL A 718 -0.97 6.82 -18.09
C VAL A 718 0.01 6.12 -19.03
N LEU A 719 -0.50 5.12 -19.75
CA LEU A 719 0.23 4.33 -20.73
C LEU A 719 1.22 5.18 -21.55
N ASP A 720 2.43 4.64 -21.67
CA ASP A 720 3.53 5.05 -22.55
C ASP A 720 3.08 5.59 -23.92
N LEU A 721 2.82 6.90 -24.02
CA LEU A 721 2.74 7.62 -25.29
C LEU A 721 3.65 8.85 -25.35
N LEU A 722 4.54 9.03 -24.36
CA LEU A 722 5.64 9.99 -24.48
C LEU A 722 6.95 9.20 -24.65
N PRO A 723 7.53 9.14 -25.87
CA PRO A 723 8.95 8.86 -26.01
C PRO A 723 9.67 9.80 -25.05
N ARG A 724 10.55 9.25 -24.18
CA ARG A 724 11.41 9.98 -23.21
C ARG A 724 11.44 11.47 -23.53
N ALA A 725 10.63 12.26 -22.81
CA ALA A 725 10.63 13.69 -23.04
C ALA A 725 12.06 14.20 -22.81
N PRO A 726 12.66 14.98 -23.72
CA PRO A 726 14.06 15.43 -23.65
C PRO A 726 14.39 16.37 -22.46
N THR A 727 13.57 16.38 -21.40
CA THR A 727 13.60 17.31 -20.28
C THR A 727 13.55 16.66 -18.88
N THR A 728 13.53 15.33 -18.78
CA THR A 728 13.63 14.61 -17.49
C THR A 728 15.10 14.40 -17.13
N VAL A 729 15.49 14.75 -15.90
CA VAL A 729 16.86 14.62 -15.39
C VAL A 729 16.85 13.79 -14.12
N ARG A 730 17.89 12.99 -13.89
CA ARG A 730 18.04 12.24 -12.64
C ARG A 730 18.56 13.18 -11.54
N GLY A 731 17.84 13.25 -10.43
CA GLY A 731 18.20 13.95 -9.21
C GLY A 731 18.33 12.99 -8.02
N VAL A 732 18.52 13.54 -6.82
CA VAL A 732 18.71 12.79 -5.59
C VAL A 732 17.81 13.35 -4.48
N THR A 733 17.05 12.53 -3.79
CA THR A 733 16.36 12.89 -2.55
C THR A 733 17.28 12.65 -1.37
N ILE A 734 17.56 13.68 -0.58
CA ILE A 734 18.30 13.64 0.68
C ILE A 734 17.27 13.52 1.81
N CYS A 735 17.17 12.33 2.40
CA CYS A 735 16.16 12.04 3.42
C CYS A 735 16.48 12.71 4.76
N CYS A 736 15.45 13.16 5.49
CA CYS A 736 15.61 13.68 6.85
C CYS A 736 15.76 12.57 7.88
N ASP A 737 16.21 12.93 9.08
CA ASP A 737 16.45 12.00 10.17
C ASP A 737 15.17 11.22 10.53
N GLY A 738 13.98 11.82 10.47
CA GLY A 738 12.72 11.11 10.66
C GLY A 738 12.37 10.13 9.53
N GLU A 739 12.64 10.49 8.28
CA GLU A 739 12.45 9.58 7.14
C GLU A 739 13.41 8.38 7.23
N ILE A 740 14.64 8.62 7.67
CA ILE A 740 15.65 7.59 7.90
C ILE A 740 15.28 6.73 9.11
N ASN A 741 14.90 7.34 10.24
CA ASN A 741 14.67 6.65 11.51
C ASN A 741 13.29 5.97 11.59
N PHE A 742 12.23 6.56 11.03
CA PHE A 742 10.86 6.00 11.05
C PHE A 742 10.54 5.16 9.82
N HIS A 743 11.04 5.54 8.64
CA HIS A 743 10.72 4.86 7.39
C HIS A 743 11.88 4.00 6.85
N GLY A 744 13.06 4.05 7.48
CA GLY A 744 14.21 3.24 7.09
C GLY A 744 14.78 3.63 5.72
N SER A 745 14.42 4.80 5.19
CA SER A 745 14.84 5.24 3.85
C SER A 745 16.34 5.44 3.79
N GLU A 746 16.96 5.09 2.66
CA GLU A 746 18.37 5.41 2.43
C GLU A 746 18.59 6.93 2.52
N PRO A 747 19.72 7.42 3.06
CA PRO A 747 19.95 8.85 3.21
C PRO A 747 19.94 9.62 1.88
N PHE A 748 20.25 8.95 0.77
CA PHE A 748 20.31 9.52 -0.58
C PHE A 748 19.65 8.57 -1.58
N VAL A 749 18.53 8.97 -2.19
CA VAL A 749 17.74 8.13 -3.10
C VAL A 749 17.66 8.77 -4.48
N SER A 750 17.94 8.02 -5.55
CA SER A 750 17.78 8.55 -6.93
C SER A 750 16.30 8.84 -7.23
N VAL A 751 16.03 10.00 -7.83
CA VAL A 751 14.67 10.42 -8.21
C VAL A 751 14.66 11.00 -9.62
N ASP A 752 13.69 10.60 -10.44
CA ASP A 752 13.49 11.21 -11.76
C ASP A 752 12.77 12.56 -11.60
N VAL A 753 13.50 13.62 -11.91
CA VAL A 753 13.00 14.99 -11.80
C VAL A 753 12.59 15.51 -13.17
N THR A 754 11.29 15.43 -13.42
CA THR A 754 10.68 16.00 -14.62
C THR A 754 10.70 17.54 -14.56
N ARG A 755 10.49 18.19 -15.71
CA ARG A 755 10.30 19.65 -15.74
C ARG A 755 9.12 20.10 -14.85
N ALA A 756 8.08 19.28 -14.78
CA ALA A 756 6.91 19.52 -13.96
C ALA A 756 7.20 19.49 -12.45
N ASN A 757 7.99 18.50 -12.01
CA ASN A 757 8.45 18.40 -10.64
C ASN A 757 9.21 19.68 -10.22
N ARG A 758 10.08 20.20 -11.08
CA ARG A 758 10.83 21.46 -10.82
C ARG A 758 9.94 22.69 -10.75
N ILE A 759 8.93 22.79 -11.61
CA ILE A 759 7.97 23.90 -11.59
C ILE A 759 7.14 23.86 -10.31
N SER A 760 6.68 22.67 -9.89
CA SER A 760 5.91 22.47 -8.66
C SER A 760 6.69 22.81 -7.39
N LEU A 761 8.02 22.63 -7.39
CA LEU A 761 8.88 22.89 -6.23
C LEU A 761 9.35 24.35 -6.13
N GLY A 762 9.18 25.15 -7.20
CA GLY A 762 9.57 26.57 -7.22
C GLY A 762 11.06 26.81 -7.47
N SER A 763 11.60 27.95 -7.03
CA SER A 763 12.98 28.35 -7.35
C SER A 763 14.06 27.52 -6.67
N GLY A 764 13.78 26.91 -5.51
CA GLY A 764 14.79 26.19 -4.71
C GLY A 764 15.93 27.08 -4.24
N SER A 765 16.93 26.50 -3.57
CA SER A 765 18.16 27.18 -3.15
C SER A 765 19.37 26.42 -3.68
N ILE A 766 20.38 27.14 -4.21
CA ILE A 766 21.64 26.50 -4.60
C ILE A 766 22.54 26.37 -3.36
N SER A 767 23.17 25.21 -3.17
CA SER A 767 24.13 25.00 -2.08
C SER A 767 25.41 25.83 -2.32
N PRO A 768 25.81 26.73 -1.40
CA PRO A 768 27.04 27.50 -1.54
C PRO A 768 28.29 26.60 -1.62
N ILE A 769 28.34 25.54 -0.81
CA ILE A 769 29.43 24.57 -0.82
C ILE A 769 29.52 23.85 -2.19
N SER A 770 28.39 23.45 -2.77
CA SER A 770 28.36 22.80 -4.09
C SER A 770 28.90 23.69 -5.22
N VAL A 771 28.75 25.01 -5.09
CA VAL A 771 29.30 25.98 -6.05
C VAL A 771 30.83 25.98 -6.00
N TYR A 772 31.44 25.97 -4.81
CA TYR A 772 32.90 25.88 -4.66
C TYR A 772 33.46 24.55 -5.18
N LEU A 773 32.70 23.47 -5.05
CA LEU A 773 33.06 22.16 -5.62
C LEU A 773 32.96 22.11 -7.15
N GLY A 774 32.50 23.17 -7.81
CA GLY A 774 32.37 23.24 -9.27
C GLY A 774 31.18 22.47 -9.84
N MET A 775 30.29 21.94 -8.99
CA MET A 775 29.04 21.30 -9.40
C MET A 775 27.87 21.90 -8.61
N PRO A 776 27.31 23.04 -9.03
CA PRO A 776 26.19 23.67 -8.35
C PRO A 776 24.97 22.74 -8.31
N VAL A 777 24.49 22.45 -7.10
CA VAL A 777 23.30 21.62 -6.86
C VAL A 777 22.21 22.47 -6.21
N ARG A 778 21.01 22.38 -6.77
CA ARG A 778 19.82 23.08 -6.32
C ARG A 778 18.96 22.17 -5.45
N PHE A 779 18.52 22.69 -4.31
CA PHE A 779 17.76 22.00 -3.28
C PHE A 779 16.34 22.56 -3.11
N TRP A 780 15.39 21.66 -2.86
CA TRP A 780 14.01 21.98 -2.48
C TRP A 780 13.57 21.12 -1.30
N LYS A 781 12.97 21.71 -0.27
CA LYS A 781 12.31 20.90 0.77
C LYS A 781 11.10 20.18 0.18
N ASP A 782 10.92 18.92 0.53
CA ASP A 782 9.81 18.10 0.09
C ASP A 782 8.52 18.53 0.82
N PRO A 783 7.50 19.03 0.09
CA PRO A 783 6.26 19.51 0.69
C PRO A 783 5.37 18.37 1.24
N CYS A 784 5.64 17.10 0.92
CA CYS A 784 4.84 15.96 1.34
C CYS A 784 5.32 15.29 2.65
N THR A 785 6.28 15.88 3.38
CA THR A 785 6.76 15.33 4.65
C THR A 785 5.82 15.62 5.83
N GLU A 786 4.74 14.84 5.92
CA GLU A 786 3.84 14.80 7.08
C GLU A 786 4.38 13.86 8.17
N PHE A 787 5.38 14.33 8.93
CA PHE A 787 5.70 13.70 10.22
C PHE A 787 4.94 14.41 11.36
N PRO A 788 4.23 13.66 12.24
CA PRO A 788 3.70 14.18 13.49
C PRO A 788 4.85 14.60 14.42
N TYR A 789 4.71 15.73 15.12
CA TYR A 789 5.73 16.18 16.08
C TYR A 789 5.96 15.14 17.18
N GLY A 790 7.19 14.61 17.26
CA GLY A 790 7.65 13.77 18.36
C GLY A 790 6.77 12.53 18.58
N PRO A 791 6.74 11.59 17.63
CA PRO A 791 6.00 10.34 17.83
C PRO A 791 6.64 9.53 18.97
N ALA A 792 5.82 8.72 19.65
CA ALA A 792 6.26 7.91 20.78
C ALA A 792 7.39 6.95 20.34
N GLY A 793 8.57 7.07 20.97
CA GLY A 793 9.77 6.27 20.66
C GLY A 793 10.98 7.06 20.14
N TRP A 794 10.93 8.40 20.05
CA TRP A 794 12.08 9.22 19.65
C TRP A 794 13.05 9.48 20.83
N GLU A 795 14.23 8.84 20.79
CA GLU A 795 15.33 9.06 21.74
C GLU A 795 16.50 9.78 21.02
N GLY A 796 16.46 11.11 20.94
CA GLY A 796 17.58 11.90 20.39
C GLY A 796 17.38 13.42 20.50
N ASP A 797 18.49 14.16 20.58
CA ASP A 797 18.50 15.64 20.75
C ASP A 797 18.00 16.41 19.51
N MET A 798 17.86 15.75 18.37
CA MET A 798 17.43 16.32 17.08
C MET A 798 15.93 16.09 16.84
N THR A 799 15.30 16.78 15.90
CA THR A 799 13.87 16.57 15.56
C THR A 799 13.71 15.56 14.42
N ASP A 800 12.54 14.94 14.31
CA ASP A 800 12.11 14.11 13.17
C ASP A 800 12.27 14.80 11.81
N LYS A 801 12.20 16.14 11.78
CA LYS A 801 12.40 16.94 10.56
C LYS A 801 13.82 17.49 10.40
N SER A 802 14.78 17.05 11.23
CA SER A 802 16.19 17.46 11.09
C SER A 802 16.82 16.81 9.86
N ASN A 803 17.68 17.54 9.14
CA ASN A 803 18.43 17.01 8.01
C ASN A 803 19.84 17.64 8.01
N SER A 804 20.72 17.06 8.83
CA SER A 804 22.07 17.59 9.04
C SER A 804 22.91 17.62 7.77
N ASN A 805 22.74 16.63 6.88
CA ASN A 805 23.43 16.57 5.59
C ASN A 805 23.15 17.81 4.74
N VAL A 806 21.88 18.24 4.68
CA VAL A 806 21.50 19.45 3.94
C VAL A 806 21.92 20.71 4.69
N ALA A 807 21.76 20.76 6.01
CA ALA A 807 22.16 21.93 6.80
C ALA A 807 23.63 22.30 6.56
N PHE A 808 24.54 21.33 6.63
CA PHE A 808 25.97 21.60 6.43
C PHE A 808 26.33 21.93 4.98
N LEU A 809 25.59 21.42 3.99
CA LEU A 809 25.76 21.85 2.60
C LEU A 809 25.23 23.26 2.32
N MET A 810 24.37 23.79 3.18
CA MET A 810 23.79 25.12 3.06
C MET A 810 24.47 26.17 3.96
N MET A 811 25.65 25.86 4.52
CA MET A 811 26.44 26.82 5.31
C MET A 811 26.82 28.06 4.48
N GLU A 812 26.78 29.23 5.12
CA GLU A 812 27.18 30.49 4.50
C GLU A 812 28.70 30.56 4.29
N THR A 813 29.08 30.85 3.04
CA THR A 813 30.46 30.87 2.54
C THR A 813 30.89 32.27 2.10
N ASP A 814 30.12 33.31 2.40
CA ASP A 814 30.53 34.70 2.22
C ASP A 814 31.33 35.19 3.42
N CYS A 815 32.65 35.38 3.24
CA CYS A 815 33.57 35.78 4.30
C CYS A 815 33.21 37.12 4.98
N SER A 816 32.35 37.93 4.37
CA SER A 816 31.94 39.25 4.88
C SER A 816 30.70 39.22 5.77
N LYS A 817 29.96 38.11 5.80
CA LYS A 817 28.74 37.98 6.58
C LYS A 817 29.01 37.51 8.01
N ASP A 818 28.15 37.95 8.92
CA ASP A 818 28.18 37.52 10.32
C ASP A 818 27.64 36.10 10.47
N GLU A 819 26.79 35.63 9.54
CA GLU A 819 26.27 34.27 9.51
C GLU A 819 27.24 33.23 8.92
N TRP A 820 28.50 33.62 8.64
CA TRP A 820 29.54 32.72 8.13
C TRP A 820 29.60 31.39 8.90
N GLY A 821 29.62 30.27 8.18
CA GLY A 821 29.67 28.93 8.78
C GLY A 821 28.35 28.45 9.39
N TRP A 822 27.30 29.26 9.36
CA TRP A 822 25.95 28.84 9.73
C TRP A 822 25.08 28.65 8.50
N ALA A 823 24.25 27.61 8.54
CA ALA A 823 23.15 27.50 7.59
C ALA A 823 22.09 28.56 7.90
N PRO A 824 21.50 29.24 6.88
CA PRO A 824 20.37 30.13 7.11
C PRO A 824 19.27 29.42 7.90
N MET A 825 18.53 30.14 8.75
CA MET A 825 17.50 29.52 9.62
C MET A 825 16.52 28.59 8.86
N TYR A 826 16.17 28.94 7.62
CA TYR A 826 15.35 28.10 6.75
C TYR A 826 15.96 26.72 6.46
N TRP A 827 17.28 26.63 6.32
CA TRP A 827 18.04 25.39 6.10
C TRP A 827 18.70 24.85 7.38
N ASN A 828 18.33 25.37 8.55
CA ASN A 828 18.90 24.94 9.84
C ASN A 828 17.87 24.24 10.74
N ARG A 829 16.57 24.46 10.54
CA ARG A 829 15.49 23.85 11.34
C ARG A 829 14.36 23.32 10.48
N ARG A 830 13.76 22.19 10.89
CA ARG A 830 12.57 21.58 10.26
C ARG A 830 12.74 21.48 8.74
N ILE A 831 13.82 20.83 8.34
CA ILE A 831 14.25 20.75 6.94
C ILE A 831 13.42 19.73 6.17
N GLY A 832 13.14 18.57 6.78
CA GLY A 832 12.43 17.47 6.08
C GLY A 832 13.27 16.86 4.96
N ASN A 833 12.65 16.03 4.13
CA ASN A 833 13.30 15.48 2.94
C ASN A 833 13.63 16.61 1.97
N VAL A 834 14.70 16.47 1.19
CA VAL A 834 15.15 17.52 0.27
C VAL A 834 15.47 16.92 -1.09
N TRP A 835 14.95 17.50 -2.15
CA TRP A 835 15.26 17.07 -3.51
C TRP A 835 16.44 17.88 -4.04
N ALA A 836 17.41 17.21 -4.64
CA ALA A 836 18.65 17.75 -5.16
C ALA A 836 18.79 17.48 -6.66
N VAL A 837 19.08 18.52 -7.44
CA VAL A 837 19.29 18.42 -8.89
C VAL A 837 20.43 19.33 -9.30
N ARG A 838 21.27 18.88 -10.25
CA ARG A 838 22.33 19.73 -10.83
C ARG A 838 21.74 20.92 -11.57
N GLU A 839 22.34 22.08 -11.36
CA GLU A 839 21.91 23.32 -12.01
C GLU A 839 22.06 23.27 -13.54
N ASP A 840 23.09 22.59 -14.02
CA ASP A 840 23.39 22.40 -15.45
C ASP A 840 22.45 21.41 -16.17
N ARG A 841 21.49 20.82 -15.43
CA ARG A 841 20.49 19.87 -15.93
C ARG A 841 21.06 18.56 -16.47
N ARG A 842 22.27 18.17 -16.03
CA ARG A 842 22.77 16.80 -16.21
C ARG A 842 22.28 15.90 -15.07
N ASP A 843 22.40 14.60 -15.28
CA ASP A 843 22.08 13.62 -14.24
C ASP A 843 23.02 13.79 -13.05
N LEU A 844 22.45 13.77 -11.85
CA LEU A 844 23.15 13.82 -10.58
C LEU A 844 23.31 12.41 -10.02
N ASP A 845 24.54 11.99 -9.78
CA ASP A 845 24.82 10.69 -9.18
C ASP A 845 24.58 10.75 -7.66
N VAL A 846 24.06 9.65 -7.11
CA VAL A 846 23.79 9.53 -5.67
C VAL A 846 25.10 9.59 -4.87
N ASN A 847 26.18 8.99 -5.37
CA ASN A 847 27.47 8.99 -4.68
C ASN A 847 28.09 10.38 -4.63
N ASP A 848 27.92 11.19 -5.68
CA ASP A 848 28.43 12.57 -5.68
C ASP A 848 27.78 13.39 -4.57
N VAL A 849 26.46 13.27 -4.37
CA VAL A 849 25.73 13.97 -3.30
C VAL A 849 26.11 13.43 -1.92
N ALA A 850 26.32 12.12 -1.79
CA ALA A 850 26.77 11.50 -0.55
C ALA A 850 28.18 11.99 -0.13
N MET A 851 29.12 12.05 -1.09
CA MET A 851 30.46 12.58 -0.89
C MET A 851 30.41 14.06 -0.46
N MET A 852 29.61 14.88 -1.15
CA MET A 852 29.42 16.29 -0.80
C MET A 852 28.91 16.46 0.64
N CYS A 853 27.86 15.73 1.01
CA CYS A 853 27.26 15.81 2.34
C CYS A 853 28.24 15.38 3.43
N HIS A 854 28.96 14.29 3.21
CA HIS A 854 29.95 13.78 4.15
C HIS A 854 31.12 14.73 4.32
N PHE A 855 31.66 15.27 3.23
CA PHE A 855 32.73 16.25 3.29
C PHE A 855 32.29 17.53 4.01
N ALA A 856 31.09 18.03 3.71
CA ALA A 856 30.54 19.22 4.38
C ALA A 856 30.38 19.01 5.90
N ARG A 857 29.82 17.86 6.30
CA ARG A 857 29.52 17.56 7.70
C ARG A 857 30.75 17.11 8.51
N ARG A 858 31.65 16.32 7.94
CA ARG A 858 32.73 15.67 8.70
C ARG A 858 34.08 16.37 8.56
N LYS A 859 34.28 17.15 7.49
CA LYS A 859 35.53 17.87 7.25
C LYS A 859 35.36 19.37 7.31
N LEU A 860 34.37 19.94 6.61
CA LEU A 860 34.22 21.39 6.55
C LEU A 860 33.65 21.95 7.84
N GLN A 861 32.62 21.34 8.45
CA GLN A 861 32.02 21.84 9.70
C GLN A 861 33.08 22.16 10.78
N PRO A 862 34.00 21.24 11.17
CA PRO A 862 35.04 21.56 12.15
C PRO A 862 35.95 22.73 11.73
N MET A 863 36.28 22.83 10.43
CA MET A 863 37.10 23.93 9.91
C MET A 863 36.38 25.29 9.98
N PHE A 864 35.05 25.31 9.78
CA PHE A 864 34.25 26.52 9.99
C PHE A 864 34.17 26.88 11.48
N GLU A 865 33.97 25.90 12.37
CA GLU A 865 33.93 26.07 13.83
C GLU A 865 35.25 26.63 14.38
N ASP A 866 36.40 26.07 13.99
CA ASP A 866 37.73 26.55 14.40
C ASP A 866 37.98 28.03 14.03
N VAL A 867 37.51 28.45 12.85
CA VAL A 867 37.64 29.85 12.39
C VAL A 867 36.68 30.77 13.16
N MET A 868 35.50 30.29 13.55
CA MET A 868 34.54 31.04 14.37
C MET A 868 35.03 31.21 15.82
N GLU A 869 35.56 30.16 16.44
CA GLU A 869 36.04 30.18 17.83
C GLU A 869 37.33 30.97 18.01
N SER A 870 38.21 30.96 17.00
CA SER A 870 39.48 31.70 17.04
C SER A 870 39.36 33.22 16.82
N GLY A 871 38.15 33.73 16.53
CA GLY A 871 37.92 35.16 16.27
C GLY A 871 38.66 35.72 15.06
N SER A 872 39.03 34.85 14.11
CA SER A 872 40.06 35.12 13.10
C SER A 872 39.57 35.92 11.87
N SER A 873 40.52 36.64 11.25
CA SER A 873 40.36 37.57 10.12
C SER A 873 39.81 36.94 8.81
N SER A 874 39.40 37.80 7.86
CA SER A 874 38.93 37.41 6.52
C SER A 874 39.88 36.51 5.73
N VAL A 875 41.17 36.51 6.08
CA VAL A 875 42.20 35.64 5.49
C VAL A 875 41.97 34.17 5.88
N SER A 876 41.67 33.88 7.15
CA SER A 876 41.42 32.50 7.61
C SER A 876 40.14 31.91 7.03
N ARG A 877 39.09 32.74 6.86
CA ARG A 877 37.85 32.35 6.14
C ARG A 877 38.14 31.97 4.69
N ARG A 878 39.03 32.71 4.01
CA ARG A 878 39.42 32.43 2.62
C ARG A 878 40.18 31.10 2.48
N THR A 879 41.07 30.79 3.42
CA THR A 879 41.79 29.51 3.44
C THR A 879 40.83 28.32 3.51
N VAL A 880 39.73 28.42 4.27
CA VAL A 880 38.70 27.38 4.31
C VAL A 880 38.04 27.19 2.94
N LEU A 881 37.73 28.27 2.22
CA LEU A 881 37.12 28.18 0.88
C LEU A 881 38.06 27.61 -0.17
N GLU A 882 39.34 27.99 -0.12
CA GLU A 882 40.38 27.43 -1.00
C GLU A 882 40.55 25.92 -0.78
N PHE A 883 40.20 25.42 0.40
CA PHE A 883 40.20 23.99 0.70
C PHE A 883 39.00 23.24 0.09
N ILE A 884 37.89 23.93 -0.23
CA ILE A 884 36.69 23.32 -0.79
C ILE A 884 36.91 23.05 -2.29
N THR A 885 37.55 21.92 -2.58
CA THR A 885 37.79 21.46 -3.95
C THR A 885 37.31 20.02 -4.12
N TRP A 886 37.00 19.65 -5.37
CA TRP A 886 36.57 18.29 -5.70
C TRP A 886 37.64 17.25 -5.32
N ASP A 887 38.92 17.54 -5.59
CA ASP A 887 40.02 16.63 -5.31
C ASP A 887 40.20 16.39 -3.79
N ASN A 888 40.09 17.45 -2.98
CA ASN A 888 40.15 17.31 -1.52
C ASN A 888 38.95 16.53 -0.97
N MET A 889 37.75 16.74 -1.52
CA MET A 889 36.55 15.98 -1.17
C MET A 889 36.73 14.50 -1.46
N VAL A 890 37.17 14.15 -2.68
CA VAL A 890 37.38 12.77 -3.11
C VAL A 890 38.49 12.10 -2.30
N THR A 891 39.61 12.79 -2.06
CA THR A 891 40.71 12.30 -1.23
C THR A 891 40.22 11.97 0.18
N TYR A 892 39.50 12.91 0.81
CA TYR A 892 38.93 12.72 2.15
C TYR A 892 37.90 11.58 2.21
N TRP A 893 37.09 11.41 1.16
CA TRP A 893 36.14 10.30 1.05
C TRP A 893 36.85 8.94 1.06
N TYR A 894 37.92 8.78 0.29
CA TYR A 894 38.70 7.54 0.26
C TYR A 894 39.51 7.30 1.55
N GLU A 895 40.04 8.35 2.18
CA GLU A 895 40.79 8.24 3.44
C GLU A 895 39.90 7.81 4.63
N THR A 896 38.62 8.16 4.63
CA THR A 896 37.69 7.85 5.72
C THR A 896 37.02 6.47 5.62
N GLY A 897 37.31 5.70 4.56
CA GLY A 897 37.03 4.27 4.47
C GLY A 897 35.55 3.86 4.47
N LEU A 898 34.63 4.79 4.15
CA LEU A 898 33.20 4.51 3.96
C LEU A 898 32.96 4.06 2.51
N HIS A 899 33.13 2.77 2.26
CA HIS A 899 32.73 2.11 1.02
C HIS A 899 31.59 1.14 1.26
#